data_AF-R7BYR6-F1
#
_entry.id   AF-R7BYR6-F1
#
_cell.length_a   1.000
_cell.length_b   1.000
_cell.length_c   1.000
_cell.angle_alpha   90.00
_cell.angle_beta   90.00
_cell.angle_gamma   90.00
#
_symmetry.space_group_name_H-M   'P 1'
#
loop_
_entity.id
_entity.type
_entity.pdbx_description
1 polymer ?
#
loop_
_entity_poly.entity_id
_entity_poly.type
_entity_poly.pdbx_seq_one_letter_code
_entity_poly.pdbx_strand_id
1 'polypeptide(L)'
;MDKAIFLIDRKDLDQQTTSSFLSYADSDDVDVRNTEHTGDLEDKLRSKDRCAIVTTIQKLQNIIRRYSDEDASPKYQKLKDQISKKTIAFIVDECHRAVTPESKRLIEKFFNRSLWYGFTGTPIFDENKRAQKGDLPRTTAGMYGRPKDPNKKCLHAYTIKEAIGDGAVLGFKVQGMGFSRSTLEDLASKLQLMDELELDDISDKDLEAAVVKAYASQTGRNIYDDDRHRLEVIDYIVNRSAAKLWLDAPTGESFEGLLTVGSIQEAQHYYKLFKQFVADGKVSENIRKLLPDFPKIAITYTVGENEDGATANQSEMAASLADYNAMFGTSWDLSTLGAYNNDLNDRLARKKSKYRDRSQQLDLVIVVDRLLTGFDAPCLSTIFLDRPPMKPQHLIQAFSRTNRIFNKVKRYGQIVTLQTPELYAAKIDEALRLYTNGGMDDVQAPAWSETSERLTRAVEALKTVAATEEQVDDLQMHGSLEELQAFVKAYQAVDRLIGEAQVYDEFHEEILKTTFDMSREEFERLTGRYHNIIERIKELTEKEKIEVINIDVDYELESVKRIEVNYRYLVALLQAHMPEGNDAPKVASEAEDQRISKFIEDYKKNNPKVGEVLSRLWFEVKFKPEAFRDKDAFAVIEERVDELIAKEIQDFSAKWGVNPEALKMYASTVPASEISSKTVDASMGDYAAYKAAGGSVTKLKYLRELREAVATFVKDEIKPLTKR
;
A
#
# COMPACT_ATOMS: atom_id res chain seq x y z
N MET A 1 33.96 -20.19 -20.25
CA MET A 1 33.47 -18.82 -20.03
C MET A 1 34.56 -18.06 -19.28
N ASP A 2 34.89 -16.87 -19.74
CA ASP A 2 35.94 -16.03 -19.13
C ASP A 2 35.34 -14.99 -18.17
N LYS A 3 34.17 -14.42 -18.50
CA LYS A 3 33.43 -13.46 -17.68
C LYS A 3 31.92 -13.66 -17.82
N ALA A 4 31.17 -13.32 -16.78
CA ALA A 4 29.72 -13.12 -16.84
C ALA A 4 29.43 -11.63 -16.59
N ILE A 5 28.58 -11.01 -17.41
CA ILE A 5 28.23 -9.60 -17.30
C ILE A 5 26.71 -9.50 -17.13
N PHE A 6 26.30 -8.97 -15.98
CA PHE A 6 24.93 -8.62 -15.67
C PHE A 6 24.69 -7.18 -16.14
N LEU A 7 23.83 -7.04 -17.15
CA LEU A 7 23.43 -5.76 -17.72
C LEU A 7 22.07 -5.36 -17.17
N ILE A 8 22.03 -4.19 -16.52
CA ILE A 8 20.82 -3.61 -15.92
C ILE A 8 20.52 -2.27 -16.62
N ASP A 9 19.23 -1.94 -16.78
CA ASP A 9 18.80 -0.62 -17.27
C ASP A 9 19.20 0.47 -16.26
N ARG A 10 19.64 1.63 -16.75
CA ARG A 10 19.99 2.80 -15.92
C ARG A 10 18.83 3.30 -15.06
N LYS A 11 17.59 3.06 -15.51
CA LYS A 11 16.35 3.44 -14.80
C LYS A 11 15.97 2.46 -13.69
N ASP A 12 16.43 1.21 -13.78
CA ASP A 12 16.19 0.14 -12.81
C ASP A 12 17.43 -0.15 -11.95
N LEU A 13 18.50 0.64 -12.15
CA LEU A 13 19.67 0.65 -11.29
C LEU A 13 19.33 1.36 -9.97
N ASP A 14 18.28 0.90 -9.30
CA ASP A 14 18.05 1.19 -7.91
C ASP A 14 19.08 0.42 -7.08
N GLN A 15 19.49 1.00 -5.95
CA GLN A 15 20.42 0.35 -5.01
C GLN A 15 19.96 -1.06 -4.62
N GLN A 16 18.65 -1.33 -4.66
CA GLN A 16 18.07 -2.64 -4.36
C GLN A 16 18.55 -3.74 -5.29
N THR A 17 18.49 -3.57 -6.62
CA THR A 17 18.90 -4.62 -7.59
C THR A 17 20.37 -4.98 -7.37
N THR A 18 21.23 -3.96 -7.21
CA THR A 18 22.66 -4.17 -6.96
C THR A 18 22.90 -4.84 -5.61
N SER A 19 22.21 -4.40 -4.54
CA SER A 19 22.36 -4.98 -3.20
C SER A 19 21.87 -6.43 -3.12
N SER A 20 20.77 -6.77 -3.81
CA SER A 20 20.27 -8.15 -3.90
C SER A 20 21.30 -9.04 -4.59
N PHE A 21 21.85 -8.59 -5.73
CA PHE A 21 22.90 -9.34 -6.43
C PHE A 21 24.17 -9.51 -5.58
N LEU A 22 24.57 -8.49 -4.82
CA LEU A 22 25.72 -8.57 -3.90
C LEU A 22 25.42 -9.51 -2.72
N SER A 23 24.22 -9.49 -2.15
CA SER A 23 23.86 -10.38 -1.04
C SER A 23 23.85 -11.85 -1.43
N TYR A 24 23.49 -12.19 -2.67
CA TYR A 24 23.59 -13.56 -3.17
C TYR A 24 25.05 -13.97 -3.42
N ALA A 25 25.93 -13.02 -3.74
CA ALA A 25 27.35 -13.25 -3.93
C ALA A 25 28.09 -13.51 -2.62
N ASP A 26 27.67 -12.89 -1.51
CA ASP A 26 28.27 -13.13 -0.19
C ASP A 26 28.07 -14.58 0.30
N SER A 27 27.08 -15.28 -0.25
CA SER A 27 26.78 -16.68 0.05
C SER A 27 27.41 -17.71 -0.90
N ASP A 28 28.17 -17.27 -1.92
CA ASP A 28 28.73 -18.14 -2.96
C ASP A 28 30.21 -17.78 -3.26
N ASP A 29 31.01 -18.70 -3.82
CA ASP A 29 32.43 -18.45 -4.18
C ASP A 29 32.62 -17.51 -5.41
N VAL A 30 31.56 -16.79 -5.82
CA VAL A 30 31.56 -15.94 -7.02
C VAL A 30 31.82 -14.48 -6.64
N ASP A 31 33.02 -13.99 -6.96
CA ASP A 31 33.38 -12.58 -6.81
C ASP A 31 32.49 -11.70 -7.74
N VAL A 32 31.51 -11.01 -7.17
CA VAL A 32 30.62 -10.06 -7.86
C VAL A 32 31.14 -8.65 -7.63
N ARG A 33 31.50 -7.97 -8.72
CA ARG A 33 32.06 -6.62 -8.64
C ARG A 33 31.16 -5.60 -9.34
N ASN A 34 30.60 -4.65 -8.58
CA ASN A 34 29.87 -3.50 -9.13
C ASN A 34 30.83 -2.50 -9.79
N THR A 35 30.38 -1.74 -10.79
CA THR A 35 31.23 -0.77 -11.49
C THR A 35 30.83 0.66 -11.17
N GLU A 36 31.71 1.44 -10.54
CA GLU A 36 31.38 2.84 -10.21
C GLU A 36 31.48 3.74 -11.45
N HIS A 37 32.60 3.68 -12.14
CA HIS A 37 32.87 4.43 -13.36
C HIS A 37 33.38 3.52 -14.48
N THR A 38 33.47 4.07 -15.70
CA THR A 38 33.80 3.26 -16.88
C THR A 38 35.22 2.67 -16.83
N GLY A 39 36.16 3.31 -16.12
CA GLY A 39 37.53 2.80 -15.94
C GLY A 39 37.56 1.52 -15.09
N ASP A 40 36.75 1.46 -14.04
CA ASP A 40 36.64 0.28 -13.18
C ASP A 40 36.07 -0.95 -13.92
N LEU A 41 35.05 -0.73 -14.77
CA LEU A 41 34.57 -1.78 -15.68
C LEU A 41 35.68 -2.30 -16.61
N GLU A 42 36.50 -1.39 -17.11
CA GLU A 42 37.59 -1.70 -18.01
C GLU A 42 38.68 -2.56 -17.34
N ASP A 43 39.06 -2.23 -16.11
CA ASP A 43 40.02 -3.00 -15.32
C ASP A 43 39.50 -4.40 -14.99
N LYS A 44 38.20 -4.52 -14.67
CA LYS A 44 37.53 -5.80 -14.44
C LYS A 44 37.47 -6.66 -15.69
N LEU A 45 37.23 -6.06 -16.86
CA LEU A 45 37.27 -6.76 -18.14
C LEU A 45 38.68 -7.24 -18.50
N ARG A 46 39.73 -6.47 -18.15
CA ARG A 46 41.14 -6.85 -18.37
C ARG A 46 41.58 -8.00 -17.46
N SER A 47 41.15 -8.00 -16.20
CA SER A 47 41.55 -9.00 -15.20
C SER A 47 41.35 -10.43 -15.70
N LYS A 48 42.29 -11.32 -15.33
CA LYS A 48 42.24 -12.76 -15.61
C LYS A 48 41.26 -13.51 -14.68
N ASP A 49 40.81 -12.88 -13.60
CA ASP A 49 39.90 -13.48 -12.63
C ASP A 49 38.60 -13.88 -13.31
N ARG A 50 38.02 -15.02 -12.96
CA ARG A 50 36.66 -15.33 -13.35
C ARG A 50 35.74 -14.67 -12.34
N CYS A 51 35.06 -13.61 -12.77
CA CYS A 51 34.14 -12.86 -11.92
C CYS A 51 32.87 -12.51 -12.69
N ALA A 52 31.80 -12.27 -11.93
CA ALA A 52 30.59 -11.67 -12.43
C ALA A 52 30.69 -10.15 -12.28
N ILE A 53 30.33 -9.42 -13.34
CA ILE A 53 30.41 -7.96 -13.38
C ILE A 53 29.01 -7.39 -13.52
N VAL A 54 28.63 -6.50 -12.61
CA VAL A 54 27.36 -5.75 -12.71
C VAL A 54 27.66 -4.37 -13.29
N THR A 55 27.01 -4.03 -14.40
CA THR A 55 27.20 -2.73 -15.08
C THR A 55 25.97 -2.32 -15.87
N THR A 56 25.90 -1.04 -16.24
CA THR A 56 24.91 -0.52 -17.19
C THR A 56 25.37 -0.69 -18.64
N ILE A 57 24.40 -0.68 -19.56
CA ILE A 57 24.66 -0.75 -21.00
C ILE A 57 25.48 0.44 -21.50
N GLN A 58 25.27 1.64 -20.96
CA GLN A 58 25.94 2.86 -21.41
C GLN A 58 27.43 2.84 -21.07
N LYS A 59 27.81 2.32 -19.90
CA LYS A 59 29.22 2.13 -19.51
C LYS A 59 29.91 1.19 -20.50
N LEU A 60 29.26 0.08 -20.87
CA LEU A 60 29.79 -0.86 -21.85
C LEU A 60 29.90 -0.25 -23.26
N GLN A 61 28.90 0.52 -23.70
CA GLN A 61 28.93 1.23 -24.99
C GLN A 61 30.04 2.29 -25.03
N ASN A 62 30.27 3.01 -23.94
CA ASN A 62 31.35 4.00 -23.85
C ASN A 62 32.73 3.36 -23.96
N ILE A 63 32.91 2.15 -23.42
CA ILE A 63 34.10 1.32 -23.66
C ILE A 63 34.17 1.00 -25.15
N ILE A 64 33.14 0.37 -25.72
CA ILE A 64 33.17 -0.07 -27.12
C ILE A 64 33.48 1.09 -28.08
N ARG A 65 32.84 2.25 -27.90
CA ARG A 65 33.09 3.45 -28.71
C ARG A 65 34.56 3.89 -28.65
N ARG A 66 35.14 3.97 -27.45
CA ARG A 66 36.57 4.28 -27.28
C ARG A 66 37.53 3.31 -27.98
N TYR A 67 37.10 2.06 -28.18
CA TYR A 67 37.90 1.00 -28.82
C TYR A 67 37.54 0.74 -30.29
N SER A 68 36.55 1.44 -30.83
CA SER A 68 36.07 1.24 -32.20
C SER A 68 36.44 2.40 -33.13
N ASP A 69 37.20 3.37 -32.64
CA ASP A 69 37.73 4.50 -33.40
C ASP A 69 38.91 4.06 -34.29
N GLU A 70 38.91 4.48 -35.55
CA GLU A 70 39.89 4.05 -36.56
C GLU A 70 41.28 4.67 -36.32
N ASP A 71 41.34 5.83 -35.65
CA ASP A 71 42.56 6.55 -35.27
C ASP A 71 43.11 6.17 -33.87
N ALA A 72 42.66 5.03 -33.32
CA ALA A 72 43.05 4.62 -31.97
C ALA A 72 44.54 4.25 -31.84
N SER A 73 45.24 4.86 -30.87
CA SER A 73 46.65 4.59 -30.52
C SER A 73 46.95 3.07 -30.43
N PRO A 74 48.18 2.61 -30.77
CA PRO A 74 48.58 1.20 -30.67
C PRO A 74 48.30 0.54 -29.31
N LYS A 75 48.32 1.34 -28.23
CA LYS A 75 47.95 0.92 -26.87
C LYS A 75 46.49 0.45 -26.78
N TYR A 76 45.56 1.17 -27.45
CA TYR A 76 44.13 0.85 -27.43
C TYR A 76 43.80 -0.35 -28.33
N GLN A 77 44.52 -0.56 -29.43
CA GLN A 77 44.37 -1.76 -30.27
C GLN A 77 44.77 -3.04 -29.53
N LYS A 78 45.92 -3.04 -28.85
CA LYS A 78 46.37 -4.17 -28.03
C LYS A 78 45.37 -4.51 -26.91
N LEU A 79 44.71 -3.49 -26.38
CA LEU A 79 43.75 -3.62 -25.31
C LEU A 79 42.37 -4.10 -25.77
N LYS A 80 41.90 -3.60 -26.93
CA LYS A 80 40.75 -4.14 -27.65
C LYS A 80 40.93 -5.64 -27.89
N ASP A 81 42.10 -6.05 -28.35
CA ASP A 81 42.44 -7.46 -28.58
C ASP A 81 42.39 -8.31 -27.31
N GLN A 82 42.79 -7.76 -26.17
CA GLN A 82 42.76 -8.46 -24.88
C GLN A 82 41.33 -8.69 -24.38
N ILE A 83 40.42 -7.75 -24.65
CA ILE A 83 39.04 -7.78 -24.14
C ILE A 83 38.09 -8.51 -25.11
N SER A 84 38.17 -8.21 -26.41
CA SER A 84 37.27 -8.76 -27.46
C SER A 84 37.37 -10.27 -27.65
N LYS A 85 38.54 -10.87 -27.37
CA LYS A 85 38.79 -12.32 -27.50
C LYS A 85 38.20 -13.15 -26.36
N LYS A 86 37.73 -12.49 -25.29
CA LYS A 86 37.11 -13.17 -24.14
C LYS A 86 35.76 -13.76 -24.50
N THR A 87 35.47 -14.90 -23.89
CA THR A 87 34.20 -15.60 -23.98
C THR A 87 33.29 -15.08 -22.87
N ILE A 88 32.26 -14.33 -23.24
CA ILE A 88 31.42 -13.60 -22.28
C ILE A 88 29.99 -14.13 -22.30
N ALA A 89 29.42 -14.38 -21.13
CA ALA A 89 27.99 -14.54 -20.96
C ALA A 89 27.36 -13.21 -20.53
N PHE A 90 26.43 -12.69 -21.32
CA PHE A 90 25.61 -11.54 -20.97
C PHE A 90 24.29 -12.04 -20.39
N ILE A 91 24.00 -11.62 -19.16
CA ILE A 91 22.71 -11.79 -18.51
C ILE A 91 22.07 -10.41 -18.47
N VAL A 92 20.93 -10.26 -19.14
CA VAL A 92 20.26 -8.97 -19.29
C VAL A 92 18.94 -9.01 -18.55
N ASP A 93 18.81 -8.20 -17.51
CA ASP A 93 17.54 -7.98 -16.82
C ASP A 93 16.69 -6.94 -17.57
N GLU A 94 15.37 -7.07 -17.51
CA GLU A 94 14.42 -6.25 -18.28
C GLU A 94 14.89 -6.06 -19.73
N CYS A 95 15.15 -7.18 -20.41
CA CYS A 95 16.08 -7.26 -21.52
C CYS A 95 15.71 -6.43 -22.77
N HIS A 96 14.45 -5.97 -22.86
CA HIS A 96 13.97 -5.04 -23.89
C HIS A 96 14.25 -3.58 -23.61
N ARG A 97 14.34 -3.22 -22.33
CA ARG A 97 14.63 -1.87 -21.85
C ARG A 97 16.13 -1.65 -21.75
N ALA A 98 16.85 -2.61 -21.17
CA ALA A 98 18.28 -2.51 -20.97
C ALA A 98 19.08 -2.51 -22.28
N VAL A 99 18.67 -3.30 -23.27
CA VAL A 99 19.45 -3.48 -24.51
C VAL A 99 18.58 -3.34 -25.75
N THR A 100 18.94 -2.39 -26.62
CA THR A 100 18.30 -2.24 -27.94
C THR A 100 18.91 -3.21 -28.97
N PRO A 101 18.22 -3.50 -30.10
CA PRO A 101 18.76 -4.38 -31.14
C PRO A 101 20.06 -3.84 -31.73
N GLU A 102 20.17 -2.52 -31.89
CA GLU A 102 21.39 -1.84 -32.36
C GLU A 102 22.54 -2.02 -31.36
N SER A 103 22.22 -1.85 -30.07
CA SER A 103 23.20 -1.96 -28.98
C SER A 103 23.73 -3.39 -28.88
N LYS A 104 22.85 -4.40 -28.93
CA LYS A 104 23.23 -5.81 -28.92
C LYS A 104 24.12 -6.13 -30.11
N ARG A 105 23.75 -5.71 -31.32
CA ARG A 105 24.55 -5.92 -32.54
C ARG A 105 25.94 -5.29 -32.43
N LEU A 106 26.04 -4.08 -31.89
CA LEU A 106 27.31 -3.41 -31.64
C LEU A 106 28.20 -4.22 -30.68
N ILE A 107 27.63 -4.74 -29.60
CA ILE A 107 28.34 -5.52 -28.58
C ILE A 107 28.75 -6.90 -29.13
N GLU A 108 27.88 -7.57 -29.88
CA GLU A 108 28.19 -8.87 -30.52
C GLU A 108 29.32 -8.73 -31.55
N LYS A 109 29.39 -7.60 -32.27
CA LYS A 109 30.51 -7.29 -33.18
C LYS A 109 31.82 -7.03 -32.43
N PHE A 110 31.77 -6.55 -31.19
CA PHE A 110 32.96 -6.31 -30.38
C PHE A 110 33.42 -7.58 -29.64
N PHE A 111 32.47 -8.35 -29.10
CA PHE A 111 32.69 -9.62 -28.41
C PHE A 111 32.26 -10.79 -29.29
N ASN A 112 33.17 -11.25 -30.13
CA ASN A 112 32.94 -12.29 -31.13
C ASN A 112 32.57 -13.66 -30.51
N ARG A 113 32.75 -13.82 -29.19
CA ARG A 113 32.42 -15.03 -28.42
C ARG A 113 31.47 -14.68 -27.27
N SER A 114 30.28 -14.20 -27.61
CA SER A 114 29.27 -13.83 -26.62
C SER A 114 28.07 -14.78 -26.60
N LEU A 115 27.57 -15.09 -25.40
CA LEU A 115 26.29 -15.74 -25.14
C LEU A 115 25.35 -14.72 -24.52
N TRP A 116 24.07 -14.75 -24.88
CA TRP A 116 23.08 -13.78 -24.41
C TRP A 116 21.87 -14.48 -23.80
N TYR A 117 21.55 -14.10 -22.58
CA TYR A 117 20.38 -14.53 -21.84
C TYR A 117 19.60 -13.28 -21.45
N GLY A 118 18.31 -13.25 -21.78
CA GLY A 118 17.43 -12.13 -21.47
C GLY A 118 16.31 -12.56 -20.54
N PHE A 119 16.15 -11.85 -19.44
CA PHE A 119 15.00 -11.96 -18.53
C PHE A 119 14.07 -10.78 -18.79
N THR A 120 12.76 -11.02 -18.77
CA THR A 120 11.75 -9.97 -18.98
C THR A 120 10.39 -10.48 -18.50
N GLY A 121 9.66 -9.64 -17.76
CA GLY A 121 8.24 -9.89 -17.47
C GLY A 121 7.32 -9.58 -18.64
N THR A 122 7.78 -8.80 -19.62
CA THR A 122 6.99 -8.38 -20.80
C THR A 122 7.76 -8.63 -22.09
N PRO A 123 7.82 -9.89 -22.56
CA PRO A 123 8.39 -10.20 -23.88
C PRO A 123 7.65 -9.46 -25.01
N ILE A 124 8.40 -9.10 -26.04
CA ILE A 124 7.91 -8.56 -27.32
C ILE A 124 7.69 -9.72 -28.28
N PHE A 125 6.43 -9.95 -28.60
CA PHE A 125 5.93 -10.95 -29.53
C PHE A 125 5.71 -10.36 -30.93
N ASP A 126 5.19 -11.17 -31.86
CA ASP A 126 4.93 -10.73 -33.23
C ASP A 126 3.75 -9.74 -33.31
N GLU A 127 2.82 -9.84 -32.36
CA GLU A 127 1.63 -9.02 -32.17
C GLU A 127 1.98 -7.58 -31.77
N ASN A 128 2.99 -7.41 -30.91
CA ASN A 128 3.47 -6.10 -30.43
C ASN A 128 4.90 -5.77 -30.91
N LYS A 129 5.33 -6.36 -32.02
CA LYS A 129 6.69 -6.24 -32.55
C LYS A 129 7.08 -4.79 -32.85
N ARG A 130 8.37 -4.49 -32.66
CA ARG A 130 8.95 -3.15 -32.93
C ARG A 130 8.78 -2.76 -34.40
N ALA A 131 8.89 -1.47 -34.71
CA ALA A 131 8.96 -1.02 -36.10
C ALA A 131 10.20 -1.62 -36.80
N GLN A 132 10.08 -1.92 -38.09
CA GLN A 132 11.21 -2.45 -38.87
C GLN A 132 12.29 -1.37 -39.01
N LYS A 133 13.53 -1.70 -38.65
CA LYS A 133 14.72 -0.87 -38.89
C LYS A 133 15.80 -1.73 -39.53
N GLY A 134 15.95 -1.63 -40.85
CA GLY A 134 16.87 -2.50 -41.61
C GLY A 134 16.54 -3.98 -41.40
N ASP A 135 17.54 -4.77 -41.05
CA ASP A 135 17.45 -6.21 -40.74
C ASP A 135 17.45 -6.49 -39.21
N LEU A 136 17.20 -5.48 -38.38
CA LEU A 136 17.25 -5.65 -36.92
C LEU A 136 16.08 -6.50 -36.38
N PRO A 137 16.32 -7.32 -35.35
CA PRO A 137 15.26 -8.06 -34.66
C PRO A 137 14.14 -7.18 -34.13
N ARG A 138 12.90 -7.65 -34.28
CA ARG A 138 11.68 -6.94 -33.86
C ARG A 138 11.00 -7.51 -32.62
N THR A 139 11.36 -8.74 -32.24
CA THR A 139 10.78 -9.53 -31.14
C THR A 139 11.88 -10.01 -30.18
N THR A 140 11.48 -10.42 -28.96
CA THR A 140 12.38 -11.03 -27.97
C THR A 140 13.03 -12.28 -28.51
N ALA A 141 12.22 -13.15 -29.13
CA ALA A 141 12.70 -14.39 -29.71
C ALA A 141 13.68 -14.12 -30.86
N GLY A 142 13.48 -13.06 -31.66
CA GLY A 142 14.45 -12.68 -32.68
C GLY A 142 15.76 -12.13 -32.11
N MET A 143 15.72 -11.56 -30.89
CA MET A 143 16.88 -10.91 -30.27
C MET A 143 17.70 -11.88 -29.40
N TYR A 144 17.04 -12.77 -28.64
CA TYR A 144 17.66 -13.68 -27.67
C TYR A 144 17.40 -15.17 -27.96
N GLY A 145 16.38 -15.49 -28.76
CA GLY A 145 16.09 -16.86 -29.17
C GLY A 145 17.12 -17.39 -30.16
N ARG A 146 17.09 -18.71 -30.42
CA ARG A 146 18.00 -19.33 -31.39
C ARG A 146 17.42 -19.23 -32.80
N PRO A 147 18.01 -18.45 -33.73
CA PRO A 147 17.45 -18.27 -35.07
C PRO A 147 17.35 -19.56 -35.89
N LYS A 148 18.12 -20.59 -35.52
CA LYS A 148 18.22 -21.88 -36.23
C LYS A 148 17.38 -23.00 -35.58
N ASP A 149 16.68 -22.72 -34.49
CA ASP A 149 15.87 -23.72 -33.77
C ASP A 149 14.50 -23.12 -33.44
N PRO A 150 13.49 -23.28 -34.32
CA PRO A 150 12.18 -22.67 -34.14
C PRO A 150 11.43 -23.14 -32.89
N ASN A 151 11.88 -24.24 -32.26
CA ASN A 151 11.32 -24.77 -31.02
C ASN A 151 11.98 -24.18 -29.75
N LYS A 152 13.05 -23.37 -29.90
CA LYS A 152 13.77 -22.74 -28.77
C LYS A 152 13.70 -21.21 -28.82
N LYS A 153 12.48 -20.69 -28.88
CA LYS A 153 12.17 -19.24 -28.80
C LYS A 153 12.28 -18.70 -27.38
N CYS A 154 11.96 -19.52 -26.38
CA CYS A 154 12.01 -19.23 -24.95
C CYS A 154 12.60 -20.44 -24.23
N LEU A 155 13.46 -20.22 -23.23
CA LEU A 155 14.06 -21.31 -22.45
C LEU A 155 13.11 -21.82 -21.37
N HIS A 156 12.39 -20.91 -20.72
CA HIS A 156 11.44 -21.17 -19.64
C HIS A 156 10.51 -19.96 -19.50
N ALA A 157 9.24 -20.19 -19.14
CA ALA A 157 8.28 -19.13 -18.83
C ALA A 157 7.65 -19.41 -17.47
N TYR A 158 7.55 -18.37 -16.64
CA TYR A 158 6.75 -18.32 -15.43
C TYR A 158 5.90 -17.06 -15.52
N THR A 159 4.62 -17.25 -15.81
CA THR A 159 3.66 -16.22 -16.20
C THR A 159 3.01 -15.60 -14.98
N ILE A 160 2.35 -14.45 -15.18
CA ILE A 160 1.59 -13.80 -14.11
C ILE A 160 0.42 -14.67 -13.61
N LYS A 161 -0.16 -15.50 -14.49
CA LYS A 161 -1.20 -16.46 -14.11
C LYS A 161 -0.67 -17.48 -13.09
N GLU A 162 0.48 -18.09 -13.38
CA GLU A 162 1.12 -19.05 -12.47
C GLU A 162 1.51 -18.36 -11.15
N ALA A 163 2.07 -17.14 -11.23
CA ALA A 163 2.43 -16.37 -10.04
C ALA A 163 1.24 -16.02 -9.14
N ILE A 164 0.06 -15.77 -9.71
CA ILE A 164 -1.18 -15.54 -8.94
C ILE A 164 -1.69 -16.86 -8.37
N GLY A 165 -1.72 -17.93 -9.18
CA GLY A 165 -2.15 -19.26 -8.74
C GLY A 165 -1.31 -19.83 -7.60
N ASP A 166 -0.01 -19.55 -7.59
CA ASP A 166 0.93 -19.95 -6.53
C ASP A 166 0.89 -19.00 -5.31
N GLY A 167 0.10 -17.92 -5.36
CA GLY A 167 0.04 -16.91 -4.30
C GLY A 167 1.35 -16.13 -4.13
N ALA A 168 2.17 -16.04 -5.18
CA ALA A 168 3.42 -15.27 -5.18
C ALA A 168 3.20 -13.78 -5.48
N VAL A 169 2.11 -13.44 -6.18
CA VAL A 169 1.62 -12.07 -6.41
C VAL A 169 0.10 -12.05 -6.34
N LEU A 170 -0.48 -10.87 -6.17
CA LEU A 170 -1.92 -10.66 -6.15
C LEU A 170 -2.51 -10.55 -7.58
N GLY A 171 -3.82 -10.75 -7.70
CA GLY A 171 -4.57 -10.38 -8.91
C GLY A 171 -4.79 -8.88 -9.02
N PHE A 172 -5.53 -8.47 -10.06
CA PHE A 172 -5.88 -7.05 -10.29
C PHE A 172 -7.37 -6.82 -10.20
N LYS A 173 -7.74 -5.66 -9.67
CA LYS A 173 -9.11 -5.15 -9.74
C LYS A 173 -9.11 -3.88 -10.59
N VAL A 174 -9.79 -3.94 -11.73
CA VAL A 174 -9.88 -2.83 -12.67
C VAL A 174 -11.23 -2.14 -12.50
N GLN A 175 -11.18 -0.82 -12.38
CA GLN A 175 -12.35 0.05 -12.31
C GLN A 175 -12.17 1.20 -13.28
N GLY A 176 -13.25 1.57 -13.95
CA GLY A 176 -13.25 2.64 -14.93
C GLY A 176 -14.16 3.79 -14.50
N MET A 177 -13.59 5.00 -14.52
CA MET A 177 -14.33 6.26 -14.59
C MET A 177 -14.28 6.78 -16.02
N GLY A 178 -15.38 7.39 -16.45
CA GLY A 178 -15.51 7.97 -17.78
C GLY A 178 -16.97 8.23 -18.12
N PHE A 179 -17.20 8.58 -19.38
CA PHE A 179 -18.55 8.84 -19.87
C PHE A 179 -19.35 7.53 -19.98
N SER A 180 -20.61 7.57 -19.53
CA SER A 180 -21.56 6.49 -19.79
C SER A 180 -21.84 6.38 -21.30
N ARG A 181 -22.30 5.20 -21.74
CA ARG A 181 -22.77 5.00 -23.13
C ARG A 181 -23.74 6.10 -23.57
N SER A 182 -24.74 6.41 -22.74
CA SER A 182 -25.72 7.48 -23.02
C SER A 182 -25.07 8.85 -23.23
N THR A 183 -24.03 9.18 -22.46
CA THR A 183 -23.32 10.45 -22.61
C THR A 183 -22.50 10.47 -23.90
N LEU A 184 -21.90 9.33 -24.27
CA LEU A 184 -21.18 9.18 -25.53
C LEU A 184 -22.12 9.28 -26.74
N GLU A 185 -23.31 8.68 -26.67
CA GLU A 185 -24.36 8.81 -27.70
C GLU A 185 -24.77 10.28 -27.89
N ASP A 186 -25.08 10.99 -26.80
CA ASP A 186 -25.40 12.42 -26.82
C ASP A 186 -24.28 13.27 -27.46
N LEU A 187 -23.03 12.96 -27.15
CA LEU A 187 -21.86 13.62 -27.72
C LEU A 187 -21.70 13.28 -29.20
N ALA A 188 -21.91 12.02 -29.60
CA ALA A 188 -21.84 11.58 -30.98
C ALA A 188 -22.89 12.30 -31.85
N SER A 189 -24.12 12.45 -31.35
CA SER A 189 -25.17 13.22 -32.01
C SER A 189 -24.82 14.71 -32.11
N LYS A 190 -24.33 15.32 -31.03
CA LYS A 190 -23.89 16.74 -31.04
C LYS A 190 -22.74 17.00 -32.01
N LEU A 191 -21.82 16.06 -32.13
CA LEU A 191 -20.68 16.12 -33.05
C LEU A 191 -21.05 15.70 -34.50
N GLN A 192 -22.31 15.28 -34.74
CA GLN A 192 -22.84 14.81 -36.02
C GLN A 192 -22.02 13.66 -36.62
N LEU A 193 -21.65 12.68 -35.80
CA LEU A 193 -20.77 11.58 -36.22
C LEU A 193 -21.48 10.41 -36.86
N MET A 194 -22.70 10.12 -36.42
CA MET A 194 -23.45 8.91 -36.76
C MET A 194 -24.93 9.16 -36.56
N ASP A 195 -25.77 8.43 -37.30
CA ASP A 195 -27.23 8.46 -37.14
C ASP A 195 -27.73 7.47 -36.06
N GLU A 196 -29.02 7.52 -35.73
CA GLU A 196 -29.61 6.66 -34.67
C GLU A 196 -29.44 5.15 -34.97
N LEU A 197 -29.46 4.75 -36.24
CA LEU A 197 -29.31 3.33 -36.62
C LEU A 197 -27.85 2.88 -36.48
N GLU A 198 -26.88 3.75 -36.80
CA GLU A 198 -25.46 3.49 -36.60
C GLU A 198 -25.07 3.42 -35.11
N LEU A 199 -25.78 4.14 -34.22
CA LEU A 199 -25.56 4.13 -32.78
C LEU A 199 -26.02 2.83 -32.10
N ASP A 200 -27.04 2.15 -32.63
CA ASP A 200 -27.53 0.89 -32.07
C ASP A 200 -26.55 -0.28 -32.32
N ASP A 201 -25.86 -0.30 -33.46
CA ASP A 201 -25.00 -1.41 -33.88
C ASP A 201 -23.51 -1.24 -33.49
N ILE A 202 -23.10 -0.06 -33.01
CA ILE A 202 -21.70 0.21 -32.65
C ILE A 202 -21.34 -0.34 -31.26
N SER A 203 -20.14 -0.92 -31.15
CA SER A 203 -19.59 -1.34 -29.86
C SER A 203 -19.23 -0.14 -28.99
N ASP A 204 -19.36 -0.28 -27.66
CA ASP A 204 -19.04 0.81 -26.70
C ASP A 204 -17.64 1.38 -26.91
N LYS A 205 -16.67 0.48 -27.14
CA LYS A 205 -15.29 0.81 -27.45
C LYS A 205 -15.15 1.63 -28.74
N ASP A 206 -15.85 1.24 -29.81
CA ASP A 206 -15.73 1.94 -31.09
C ASP A 206 -16.46 3.30 -31.07
N LEU A 207 -17.57 3.39 -30.34
CA LEU A 207 -18.27 4.65 -30.06
C LEU A 207 -17.38 5.62 -29.28
N GLU A 208 -16.80 5.16 -28.15
CA GLU A 208 -15.88 5.96 -27.34
C GLU A 208 -14.69 6.45 -28.17
N ALA A 209 -14.09 5.57 -28.97
CA ALA A 209 -12.97 5.91 -29.86
C ALA A 209 -13.36 7.00 -30.87
N ALA A 210 -14.55 6.86 -31.50
CA ALA A 210 -15.05 7.80 -32.49
C ALA A 210 -15.31 9.18 -31.86
N VAL A 211 -16.00 9.23 -30.72
CA VAL A 211 -16.32 10.47 -30.00
C VAL A 211 -15.06 11.19 -29.55
N VAL A 212 -14.12 10.50 -28.88
CA VAL A 212 -12.87 11.11 -28.39
C VAL A 212 -12.06 11.70 -29.54
N LYS A 213 -11.93 10.95 -30.64
CA LYS A 213 -11.18 11.39 -31.83
C LYS A 213 -11.84 12.59 -32.51
N ALA A 214 -13.16 12.56 -32.66
CA ALA A 214 -13.93 13.63 -33.27
C ALA A 214 -13.87 14.91 -32.44
N TYR A 215 -14.09 14.80 -31.12
CA TYR A 215 -14.02 15.92 -30.19
C TYR A 215 -12.65 16.61 -30.28
N ALA A 216 -11.56 15.83 -30.24
CA ALA A 216 -10.21 16.34 -30.38
C ALA A 216 -9.96 17.03 -31.73
N SER A 217 -10.52 16.49 -32.81
CA SER A 217 -10.37 17.07 -34.15
C SER A 217 -11.13 18.39 -34.31
N GLN A 218 -12.30 18.54 -33.68
CA GLN A 218 -13.14 19.74 -33.80
C GLN A 218 -12.74 20.85 -32.81
N THR A 219 -12.36 20.50 -31.59
CA THR A 219 -12.06 21.48 -30.52
C THR A 219 -10.57 21.77 -30.34
N GLY A 220 -9.70 20.92 -30.90
CA GLY A 220 -8.25 21.00 -30.72
C GLY A 220 -7.76 20.54 -29.35
N ARG A 221 -8.63 19.96 -28.49
CA ARG A 221 -8.29 19.45 -27.15
C ARG A 221 -8.93 18.10 -26.90
N ASN A 222 -8.32 17.30 -26.03
CA ASN A 222 -8.94 16.05 -25.57
C ASN A 222 -10.21 16.39 -24.76
N ILE A 223 -11.26 15.56 -24.85
CA ILE A 223 -12.49 15.73 -24.08
C ILE A 223 -12.25 15.70 -22.54
N TYR A 224 -11.18 15.04 -22.11
CA TYR A 224 -10.74 14.97 -20.72
C TYR A 224 -9.73 16.08 -20.34
N ASP A 225 -9.32 16.92 -21.31
CA ASP A 225 -8.36 18.02 -21.10
C ASP A 225 -9.09 19.29 -20.62
N ASP A 226 -9.75 19.22 -19.46
CA ASP A 226 -10.33 20.38 -18.78
C ASP A 226 -10.18 20.32 -17.24
N ASP A 227 -10.27 21.46 -16.55
CA ASP A 227 -10.09 21.54 -15.10
C ASP A 227 -11.23 20.89 -14.30
N ARG A 228 -12.43 20.77 -14.86
CA ARG A 228 -13.56 20.08 -14.22
C ARG A 228 -13.24 18.59 -14.12
N HIS A 229 -12.78 17.97 -15.20
CA HIS A 229 -12.30 16.58 -15.20
C HIS A 229 -11.21 16.36 -14.15
N ARG A 230 -10.18 17.23 -14.15
CA ARG A 230 -9.08 17.12 -13.18
C ARG A 230 -9.54 17.27 -11.74
N LEU A 231 -10.49 18.17 -11.47
CA LEU A 231 -11.07 18.34 -10.14
C LEU A 231 -11.95 17.15 -9.73
N GLU A 232 -12.69 16.53 -10.67
CA GLU A 232 -13.43 15.30 -10.42
C GLU A 232 -12.49 14.12 -10.11
N VAL A 233 -11.38 14.01 -10.83
CA VAL A 233 -10.31 13.05 -10.53
C VAL A 233 -9.74 13.27 -9.13
N ILE A 234 -9.42 14.52 -8.77
CA ILE A 234 -8.91 14.86 -7.45
C ILE A 234 -9.95 14.53 -6.38
N ASP A 235 -11.23 14.88 -6.57
CA ASP A 235 -12.30 14.54 -5.64
C ASP A 235 -12.43 13.02 -5.47
N TYR A 236 -12.36 12.25 -6.54
CA TYR A 236 -12.42 10.80 -6.46
C TYR A 236 -11.24 10.22 -5.66
N ILE A 237 -10.02 10.66 -5.94
CA ILE A 237 -8.80 10.19 -5.24
C ILE A 237 -8.86 10.57 -3.77
N VAL A 238 -9.22 11.82 -3.45
CA VAL A 238 -9.16 12.34 -2.08
C VAL A 238 -10.36 11.89 -1.25
N ASN A 239 -11.56 11.97 -1.80
CA ASN A 239 -12.80 11.80 -1.04
C ASN A 239 -13.47 10.44 -1.22
N ARG A 240 -13.16 9.69 -2.28
CA ARG A 240 -13.87 8.43 -2.60
C ARG A 240 -12.96 7.20 -2.60
N SER A 241 -11.66 7.37 -2.43
CA SER A 241 -10.68 6.26 -2.47
C SER A 241 -10.17 5.82 -1.10
N ALA A 242 -10.81 6.23 0.00
CA ALA A 242 -10.36 5.90 1.36
C ALA A 242 -10.18 4.40 1.62
N ALA A 243 -11.08 3.57 1.09
CA ALA A 243 -11.00 2.11 1.20
C ALA A 243 -9.85 1.53 0.37
N LYS A 244 -9.62 2.06 -0.85
CA LYS A 244 -8.55 1.63 -1.76
C LYS A 244 -7.17 1.94 -1.19
N LEU A 245 -7.05 3.06 -0.48
CA LEU A 245 -5.84 3.51 0.19
C LEU A 245 -5.74 3.03 1.65
N TRP A 246 -6.80 2.41 2.17
CA TRP A 246 -6.92 1.95 3.56
C TRP A 246 -6.45 3.02 4.56
N LEU A 247 -7.05 4.22 4.49
CA LEU A 247 -6.60 5.40 5.25
C LEU A 247 -6.78 5.25 6.77
N ASP A 248 -7.66 4.35 7.20
CA ASP A 248 -7.95 4.01 8.59
C ASP A 248 -7.03 2.91 9.16
N ALA A 249 -6.01 2.49 8.41
CA ALA A 249 -5.12 1.42 8.81
C ALA A 249 -4.31 1.74 10.09
N PRO A 250 -3.87 0.71 10.83
CA PRO A 250 -2.85 0.85 11.87
C PRO A 250 -1.55 1.49 11.36
N THR A 251 -0.68 1.94 12.27
CA THR A 251 0.58 2.60 11.89
C THR A 251 1.42 1.71 11.00
N GLY A 252 1.88 2.26 9.87
CA GLY A 252 2.70 1.54 8.91
C GLY A 252 1.92 0.73 7.88
N GLU A 253 0.64 0.46 8.12
CA GLU A 253 -0.16 -0.52 7.36
C GLU A 253 -1.04 0.09 6.27
N SER A 254 -1.19 1.42 6.22
CA SER A 254 -1.95 2.12 5.17
C SER A 254 -1.36 1.84 3.78
N PHE A 255 -2.17 2.01 2.74
CA PHE A 255 -1.69 1.86 1.38
C PHE A 255 -1.42 3.21 0.71
N GLU A 256 -0.72 3.14 -0.43
CA GLU A 256 -0.33 4.31 -1.21
C GLU A 256 -0.90 4.24 -2.62
N GLY A 257 -1.10 5.43 -3.21
CA GLY A 257 -1.55 5.62 -4.58
C GLY A 257 -0.46 6.16 -5.51
N LEU A 258 -0.55 5.80 -6.78
CA LEU A 258 0.23 6.42 -7.85
C LEU A 258 -0.72 7.03 -8.88
N LEU A 259 -0.62 8.32 -9.16
CA LEU A 259 -1.34 8.97 -10.26
C LEU A 259 -0.40 9.10 -11.46
N THR A 260 -0.73 8.44 -12.58
CA THR A 260 0.02 8.59 -13.84
C THR A 260 -0.76 9.37 -14.88
N VAL A 261 -0.08 10.34 -15.49
CA VAL A 261 -0.65 11.28 -16.46
C VAL A 261 0.17 11.32 -17.75
N GLY A 262 -0.41 11.92 -18.81
CA GLY A 262 0.15 11.87 -20.16
C GLY A 262 1.40 12.72 -20.41
N SER A 263 1.67 13.74 -19.59
CA SER A 263 2.78 14.68 -19.81
C SER A 263 3.29 15.32 -18.51
N ILE A 264 4.47 15.96 -18.58
CA ILE A 264 5.06 16.69 -17.45
C ILE A 264 4.17 17.88 -17.06
N GLN A 265 3.61 18.57 -18.07
CA GLN A 265 2.72 19.70 -17.88
C GLN A 265 1.45 19.28 -17.14
N GLU A 266 0.86 18.15 -17.52
CA GLU A 266 -0.29 17.58 -16.81
C GLU A 266 0.06 17.24 -15.36
N ALA A 267 1.23 16.65 -15.12
CA ALA A 267 1.64 16.28 -13.76
C ALA A 267 1.79 17.52 -12.87
N GLN A 268 2.41 18.58 -13.38
CA GLN A 268 2.54 19.86 -12.70
C GLN A 268 1.18 20.52 -12.46
N HIS A 269 0.27 20.45 -13.42
CA HIS A 269 -1.07 21.02 -13.33
C HIS A 269 -1.90 20.31 -12.26
N TYR A 270 -1.92 18.97 -12.27
CA TYR A 270 -2.52 18.19 -11.20
C TYR A 270 -1.92 18.51 -9.83
N TYR A 271 -0.58 18.60 -9.72
CA TYR A 271 0.07 18.94 -8.46
C TYR A 271 -0.43 20.28 -7.89
N LYS A 272 -0.53 21.31 -8.73
CA LYS A 272 -1.09 22.62 -8.34
C LYS A 272 -2.57 22.53 -7.96
N LEU A 273 -3.38 21.82 -8.74
CA LEU A 273 -4.80 21.65 -8.44
C LEU A 273 -5.04 20.88 -7.15
N PHE A 274 -4.24 19.86 -6.84
CA PHE A 274 -4.29 19.16 -5.56
C PHE A 274 -4.02 20.11 -4.39
N LYS A 275 -2.96 20.92 -4.49
CA LYS A 275 -2.64 21.93 -3.46
C LYS A 275 -3.81 22.91 -3.27
N GLN A 276 -4.39 23.40 -4.37
CA GLN A 276 -5.54 24.29 -4.32
C GLN A 276 -6.77 23.61 -3.71
N PHE A 277 -7.05 22.35 -4.08
CA PHE A 277 -8.18 21.58 -3.56
C PHE A 277 -8.11 21.42 -2.04
N VAL A 278 -6.92 21.13 -1.51
CA VAL A 278 -6.66 21.03 -0.07
C VAL A 278 -6.79 22.41 0.59
N ALA A 279 -6.19 23.45 0.02
CA ALA A 279 -6.25 24.82 0.55
C ALA A 279 -7.68 25.39 0.57
N ASP A 280 -8.51 25.06 -0.42
CA ASP A 280 -9.93 25.40 -0.50
C ASP A 280 -10.79 24.64 0.52
N GLY A 281 -10.20 23.69 1.25
CA GLY A 281 -10.89 22.89 2.25
C GLY A 281 -11.82 21.82 1.66
N LYS A 282 -11.61 21.40 0.41
CA LYS A 282 -12.48 20.42 -0.28
C LYS A 282 -12.24 18.97 0.12
N VAL A 283 -11.26 18.69 0.99
CA VAL A 283 -11.14 17.40 1.68
C VAL A 283 -12.34 17.23 2.61
N SER A 284 -13.16 16.22 2.37
CA SER A 284 -14.40 15.97 3.09
C SER A 284 -14.16 15.72 4.58
N GLU A 285 -15.17 16.03 5.40
CA GLU A 285 -15.05 15.90 6.85
C GLU A 285 -14.78 14.45 7.28
N ASN A 286 -15.36 13.48 6.57
CA ASN A 286 -15.14 12.05 6.84
C ASN A 286 -13.68 11.66 6.64
N ILE A 287 -13.03 12.11 5.56
CA ILE A 287 -11.62 11.84 5.32
C ILE A 287 -10.75 12.51 6.37
N ARG A 288 -11.04 13.76 6.74
CA ARG A 288 -10.28 14.46 7.79
C ARG A 288 -10.39 13.79 9.16
N LYS A 289 -11.52 13.13 9.45
CA LYS A 289 -11.70 12.31 10.67
C LYS A 289 -10.84 11.05 10.63
N LEU A 290 -10.70 10.42 9.46
CA LEU A 290 -9.85 9.25 9.29
C LEU A 290 -8.37 9.61 9.37
N LEU A 291 -7.95 10.65 8.63
CA LEU A 291 -6.55 11.02 8.49
C LEU A 291 -6.40 12.56 8.32
N PRO A 292 -6.09 13.30 9.40
CA PRO A 292 -6.10 14.77 9.39
C PRO A 292 -5.07 15.42 8.47
N ASP A 293 -3.92 14.79 8.30
CA ASP A 293 -2.80 15.28 7.49
C ASP A 293 -2.88 14.78 6.03
N PHE A 294 -3.99 14.17 5.63
CA PHE A 294 -4.22 13.69 4.27
C PHE A 294 -4.71 14.81 3.35
N PRO A 295 -4.28 14.86 2.08
CA PRO A 295 -3.27 14.00 1.45
C PRO A 295 -1.84 14.59 1.47
N LYS A 296 -0.82 13.76 1.74
CA LYS A 296 0.60 14.04 1.47
C LYS A 296 0.97 13.62 0.05
N ILE A 297 1.23 14.59 -0.81
CA ILE A 297 1.40 14.39 -2.25
C ILE A 297 2.81 14.78 -2.69
N ALA A 298 3.48 13.89 -3.42
CA ALA A 298 4.73 14.20 -4.10
C ALA A 298 4.60 14.07 -5.63
N ILE A 299 5.59 14.58 -6.35
CA ILE A 299 5.65 14.51 -7.82
C ILE A 299 7.07 14.17 -8.27
N THR A 300 7.22 13.33 -9.28
CA THR A 300 8.53 13.08 -9.90
C THR A 300 8.43 12.86 -11.41
N TYR A 301 9.32 13.54 -12.14
CA TYR A 301 9.47 13.42 -13.58
C TYR A 301 10.93 13.64 -13.99
N THR A 302 11.24 13.39 -15.26
CA THR A 302 12.60 13.62 -15.78
C THR A 302 12.76 15.11 -16.09
N VAL A 303 13.82 15.73 -15.59
CA VAL A 303 14.15 17.13 -15.87
C VAL A 303 15.31 17.16 -16.86
N GLY A 304 15.07 17.65 -18.07
CA GLY A 304 16.10 17.86 -19.08
C GLY A 304 16.89 19.16 -18.83
N GLU A 305 18.17 19.18 -19.18
CA GLU A 305 19.01 20.40 -19.11
C GLU A 305 18.98 21.23 -20.42
N ASN A 306 18.63 20.61 -21.56
CA ASN A 306 18.78 21.20 -22.91
C ASN A 306 17.53 21.01 -23.81
N GLU A 307 16.33 20.98 -23.23
CA GLU A 307 15.06 20.83 -23.97
C GLU A 307 14.24 22.13 -23.92
N ASP A 308 13.43 22.40 -24.96
CA ASP A 308 12.48 23.50 -24.95
C ASP A 308 11.52 23.36 -23.75
N GLY A 309 11.49 24.37 -22.86
CA GLY A 309 10.73 24.31 -21.60
C GLY A 309 11.48 23.76 -20.39
N ALA A 310 12.77 23.40 -20.52
CA ALA A 310 13.61 22.91 -19.42
C ALA A 310 13.61 23.86 -18.20
N THR A 311 13.72 25.16 -18.42
CA THR A 311 13.74 26.17 -17.33
C THR A 311 12.43 26.20 -16.53
N ALA A 312 11.29 26.12 -17.21
CA ALA A 312 9.99 26.07 -16.55
C ALA A 312 9.84 24.78 -15.73
N ASN A 313 10.22 23.63 -16.33
CA ASN A 313 10.18 22.34 -15.65
C ASN A 313 11.10 22.25 -14.42
N GLN A 314 12.27 22.91 -14.47
CA GLN A 314 13.19 23.05 -13.35
C GLN A 314 12.61 23.92 -12.23
N SER A 315 11.99 25.05 -12.57
CA SER A 315 11.34 25.93 -11.58
C SER A 315 10.20 25.22 -10.84
N GLU A 316 9.35 24.52 -11.58
CA GLU A 316 8.24 23.75 -10.99
C GLU A 316 8.75 22.59 -10.12
N MET A 317 9.82 21.92 -10.54
CA MET A 317 10.44 20.86 -9.73
C MET A 317 11.10 21.44 -8.47
N ALA A 318 11.74 22.61 -8.55
CA ALA A 318 12.30 23.25 -7.37
C ALA A 318 11.22 23.62 -6.34
N ALA A 319 10.05 24.08 -6.81
CA ALA A 319 8.90 24.36 -5.95
C ALA A 319 8.38 23.08 -5.27
N SER A 320 8.22 21.99 -6.01
CA SER A 320 7.76 20.71 -5.43
C SER A 320 8.78 20.09 -4.47
N LEU A 321 10.08 20.29 -4.70
CA LEU A 321 11.14 19.90 -3.75
C LEU A 321 11.07 20.71 -2.45
N ALA A 322 10.78 22.01 -2.53
CA ALA A 322 10.60 22.84 -1.34
C ALA A 322 9.40 22.36 -0.51
N ASP A 323 8.28 22.04 -1.16
CA ASP A 323 7.10 21.45 -0.52
C ASP A 323 7.47 20.11 0.15
N TYR A 324 8.19 19.23 -0.55
CA TYR A 324 8.63 17.93 -0.03
C TYR A 324 9.56 18.07 1.18
N ASN A 325 10.50 18.99 1.11
CA ASN A 325 11.40 19.30 2.22
C ASN A 325 10.64 19.81 3.44
N ALA A 326 9.63 20.66 3.25
CA ALA A 326 8.76 21.11 4.32
C ALA A 326 7.93 19.96 4.91
N MET A 327 7.42 19.04 4.09
CA MET A 327 6.64 17.89 4.54
C MET A 327 7.43 16.91 5.41
N PHE A 328 8.73 16.72 5.13
CA PHE A 328 9.52 15.64 5.75
C PHE A 328 10.79 16.08 6.48
N GLY A 329 11.06 17.39 6.57
CA GLY A 329 12.27 17.92 7.18
C GLY A 329 13.56 17.55 6.42
N THR A 330 13.49 17.45 5.09
CA THR A 330 14.65 17.15 4.22
C THR A 330 15.23 18.43 3.60
N SER A 331 16.32 18.31 2.84
CA SER A 331 17.01 19.45 2.22
C SER A 331 17.48 19.14 0.79
N TRP A 332 16.59 18.59 -0.04
CA TRP A 332 16.87 18.26 -1.44
C TRP A 332 16.70 19.47 -2.36
N ASP A 333 17.50 19.51 -3.42
CA ASP A 333 17.48 20.54 -4.47
C ASP A 333 17.70 19.94 -5.87
N LEU A 334 17.72 20.79 -6.89
CA LEU A 334 17.91 20.34 -8.28
C LEU A 334 19.24 19.60 -8.50
N SER A 335 20.30 19.94 -7.76
CA SER A 335 21.60 19.29 -7.85
C SER A 335 21.62 17.89 -7.21
N THR A 336 20.70 17.66 -6.26
CA THR A 336 20.54 16.43 -5.49
C THR A 336 19.29 15.64 -5.86
N LEU A 337 18.72 15.85 -7.05
CA LEU A 337 17.54 15.13 -7.56
C LEU A 337 17.66 13.60 -7.47
N GLY A 338 18.86 13.05 -7.63
CA GLY A 338 19.09 11.62 -7.45
C GLY A 338 18.78 11.16 -6.02
N ALA A 339 19.21 11.93 -5.02
CA ALA A 339 18.97 11.63 -3.61
C ALA A 339 17.49 11.83 -3.23
N TYR A 340 16.82 12.86 -3.75
CA TYR A 340 15.38 13.03 -3.64
C TYR A 340 14.62 11.80 -4.15
N ASN A 341 14.94 11.35 -5.37
CA ASN A 341 14.26 10.19 -5.96
C ASN A 341 14.49 8.91 -5.14
N ASN A 342 15.69 8.73 -4.59
CA ASN A 342 15.98 7.59 -3.71
C ASN A 342 15.18 7.67 -2.40
N ASP A 343 15.11 8.84 -1.76
CA ASP A 343 14.33 9.04 -0.54
C ASP A 343 12.83 8.83 -0.77
N LEU A 344 12.30 9.33 -1.90
CA LEU A 344 10.92 9.10 -2.33
C LEU A 344 10.65 7.60 -2.52
N ASN A 345 11.53 6.88 -3.23
CA ASN A 345 11.38 5.43 -3.42
C ASN A 345 11.43 4.66 -2.09
N ASP A 346 12.35 5.04 -1.21
CA ASP A 346 12.53 4.43 0.11
C ASP A 346 11.30 4.62 1.02
N ARG A 347 10.69 5.83 0.98
CA ARG A 347 9.44 6.14 1.67
C ARG A 347 8.30 5.28 1.16
N LEU A 348 8.11 5.26 -0.16
CA LEU A 348 7.04 4.48 -0.77
C LEU A 348 7.23 2.96 -0.58
N ALA A 349 8.47 2.47 -0.51
CA ALA A 349 8.72 1.05 -0.31
C ALA A 349 8.49 0.59 1.14
N ARG A 350 8.56 1.52 2.11
CA ARG A 350 8.43 1.28 3.57
C ARG A 350 9.26 0.12 4.12
N LYS A 351 10.40 -0.17 3.49
CA LYS A 351 11.29 -1.27 3.90
C LYS A 351 12.10 -0.95 5.17
N LYS A 352 12.29 0.34 5.47
CA LYS A 352 12.99 0.80 6.70
C LYS A 352 11.96 1.21 7.76
N SER A 353 12.21 0.87 9.03
CA SER A 353 11.28 1.10 10.14
C SER A 353 10.80 2.55 10.25
N LYS A 354 11.69 3.54 10.05
CA LYS A 354 11.35 4.97 10.09
C LYS A 354 10.25 5.39 9.11
N TYR A 355 10.06 4.65 8.01
CA TYR A 355 9.03 4.96 7.00
C TYR A 355 7.67 4.33 7.34
N ARG A 356 7.57 3.57 8.44
CA ARG A 356 6.29 3.11 8.99
C ARG A 356 5.58 4.20 9.79
N ASP A 357 6.32 5.20 10.26
CA ASP A 357 5.74 6.33 10.99
C ASP A 357 4.92 7.22 10.05
N ARG A 358 3.70 7.58 10.46
CA ARG A 358 2.77 8.39 9.65
C ARG A 358 3.39 9.72 9.19
N SER A 359 4.22 10.34 10.02
CA SER A 359 4.92 11.58 9.68
C SER A 359 5.84 11.42 8.47
N GLN A 360 6.34 10.22 8.20
CA GLN A 360 7.28 9.91 7.12
C GLN A 360 6.63 9.28 5.88
N GLN A 361 5.32 9.01 5.92
CA GLN A 361 4.56 8.36 4.85
C GLN A 361 4.08 9.35 3.78
N LEU A 362 4.06 8.88 2.54
CA LEU A 362 3.37 9.52 1.41
C LEU A 362 2.01 8.86 1.20
N ASP A 363 1.05 9.59 0.66
CA ASP A 363 -0.27 9.06 0.31
C ASP A 363 -0.42 8.86 -1.20
N LEU A 364 0.11 9.81 -1.97
CA LEU A 364 -0.01 9.83 -3.43
C LEU A 364 1.26 10.36 -4.08
N VAL A 365 1.70 9.73 -5.17
CA VAL A 365 2.76 10.29 -6.03
C VAL A 365 2.25 10.48 -7.45
N ILE A 366 2.47 11.67 -8.00
CA ILE A 366 2.14 12.02 -9.37
C ILE A 366 3.36 11.75 -10.25
N VAL A 367 3.17 10.98 -11.31
CA VAL A 367 4.22 10.59 -12.26
C VAL A 367 3.76 10.69 -13.70
N VAL A 368 4.73 10.79 -14.61
CA VAL A 368 4.49 10.56 -16.05
C VAL A 368 4.77 9.08 -16.34
N ASP A 369 6.03 8.75 -16.60
CA ASP A 369 6.47 7.36 -16.83
C ASP A 369 7.44 6.83 -15.75
N ARG A 370 7.80 7.67 -14.76
CA ARG A 370 8.63 7.23 -13.64
C ARG A 370 7.83 6.31 -12.72
N LEU A 371 8.51 5.40 -12.01
CA LEU A 371 7.92 4.44 -11.06
C LEU A 371 6.96 3.40 -11.66
N LEU A 372 6.60 3.52 -12.94
CA LEU A 372 5.82 2.49 -13.66
C LEU A 372 6.62 1.23 -13.95
N THR A 373 7.95 1.27 -13.78
CA THR A 373 8.86 0.17 -14.02
C THR A 373 10.02 0.17 -13.02
N GLY A 374 10.56 -1.01 -12.66
CA GLY A 374 11.78 -1.13 -11.84
C GLY A 374 11.64 -0.85 -10.34
N PHE A 375 10.54 -0.20 -9.94
CA PHE A 375 10.26 0.21 -8.56
C PHE A 375 9.47 -0.85 -7.78
N ASP A 376 9.91 -1.23 -6.57
CA ASP A 376 9.28 -2.25 -5.73
C ASP A 376 8.76 -1.69 -4.39
N ALA A 377 7.45 -1.47 -4.30
CA ALA A 377 6.75 -1.01 -3.11
C ALA A 377 5.58 -1.91 -2.74
N PRO A 378 5.74 -2.79 -1.73
CA PRO A 378 4.67 -3.65 -1.24
C PRO A 378 3.39 -2.90 -0.84
N CYS A 379 3.48 -1.75 -0.18
CA CYS A 379 2.31 -0.98 0.27
C CYS A 379 1.62 -0.16 -0.83
N LEU A 380 2.17 -0.08 -2.05
CA LEU A 380 1.48 0.56 -3.17
C LEU A 380 0.30 -0.32 -3.59
N SER A 381 -0.94 0.11 -3.30
CA SER A 381 -2.15 -0.67 -3.61
C SER A 381 -2.83 -0.21 -4.88
N THR A 382 -2.73 1.07 -5.21
CA THR A 382 -3.62 1.69 -6.20
C THR A 382 -2.83 2.47 -7.24
N ILE A 383 -3.16 2.28 -8.52
CA ILE A 383 -2.71 3.16 -9.60
C ILE A 383 -3.92 3.83 -10.25
N PHE A 384 -3.88 5.15 -10.30
CA PHE A 384 -4.86 6.01 -10.96
C PHE A 384 -4.27 6.42 -12.33
N LEU A 385 -4.99 6.15 -13.41
CA LEU A 385 -4.55 6.32 -14.78
C LEU A 385 -5.35 7.42 -15.46
N ASP A 386 -4.85 8.65 -15.45
CA ASP A 386 -5.42 9.75 -16.24
C ASP A 386 -4.56 10.05 -17.47
N ARG A 387 -4.54 9.07 -18.38
CA ARG A 387 -3.87 9.17 -19.68
C ARG A 387 -4.55 8.23 -20.67
N PRO A 388 -4.31 8.40 -21.99
CA PRO A 388 -4.74 7.41 -22.96
C PRO A 388 -4.12 6.03 -22.69
N PRO A 389 -4.80 4.92 -23.04
CA PRO A 389 -4.30 3.57 -22.83
C PRO A 389 -2.89 3.35 -23.37
N MET A 390 -2.02 2.82 -22.52
CA MET A 390 -0.65 2.48 -22.89
C MET A 390 -0.60 1.21 -23.75
N LYS A 391 0.56 0.94 -24.36
CA LYS A 391 0.81 -0.34 -25.04
C LYS A 391 0.73 -1.50 -24.04
N PRO A 392 0.32 -2.71 -24.46
CA PRO A 392 0.14 -3.87 -23.59
C PRO A 392 1.31 -4.13 -22.60
N GLN A 393 2.55 -4.04 -23.06
CA GLN A 393 3.74 -4.22 -22.20
C GLN A 393 3.82 -3.18 -21.06
N HIS A 394 3.54 -1.91 -21.36
CA HIS A 394 3.62 -0.83 -20.37
C HIS A 394 2.45 -0.89 -19.40
N LEU A 395 1.29 -1.32 -19.90
CA LEU A 395 0.08 -1.50 -19.09
C LEU A 395 0.29 -2.57 -18.02
N ILE A 396 0.75 -3.77 -18.39
CA ILE A 396 1.01 -4.85 -17.43
C ILE A 396 2.15 -4.51 -16.46
N GLN A 397 3.20 -3.83 -16.92
CA GLN A 397 4.27 -3.33 -16.03
C GLN A 397 3.74 -2.39 -14.96
N ALA A 398 2.94 -1.39 -15.37
CA ALA A 398 2.33 -0.42 -14.47
C ALA A 398 1.38 -1.12 -13.48
N PHE A 399 0.53 -2.04 -13.96
CA PHE A 399 -0.42 -2.76 -13.10
C PHE A 399 0.33 -3.60 -12.08
N SER A 400 1.39 -4.30 -12.50
CA SER A 400 2.25 -5.12 -11.65
C SER A 400 3.07 -4.32 -10.61
N ARG A 401 2.85 -3.00 -10.47
CA ARG A 401 3.32 -2.23 -9.31
C ARG A 401 2.40 -2.40 -8.10
N THR A 402 1.12 -2.68 -8.33
CA THR A 402 0.10 -2.75 -7.29
C THR A 402 -0.10 -4.14 -6.71
N ASN A 403 0.39 -5.20 -7.38
CA ASN A 403 0.08 -6.60 -7.02
C ASN A 403 1.13 -7.28 -6.13
N ARG A 404 2.02 -6.52 -5.51
CA ARG A 404 2.92 -7.06 -4.46
C ARG A 404 2.13 -7.38 -3.20
N ILE A 405 2.44 -8.52 -2.59
CA ILE A 405 1.89 -8.93 -1.29
C ILE A 405 2.45 -7.99 -0.22
N PHE A 406 1.60 -7.60 0.72
CA PHE A 406 1.99 -6.71 1.82
C PHE A 406 1.45 -7.19 3.15
N ASN A 407 0.12 -7.33 3.26
CA ASN A 407 -0.56 -7.86 4.43
C ASN A 407 -1.81 -8.65 4.02
N LYS A 408 -2.53 -9.21 4.99
CA LYS A 408 -3.73 -10.03 4.76
C LYS A 408 -4.90 -9.23 4.15
N VAL A 409 -4.93 -7.91 4.35
CA VAL A 409 -6.00 -7.01 3.88
C VAL A 409 -5.84 -6.69 2.40
N LYS A 410 -4.60 -6.56 1.91
CA LYS A 410 -4.34 -6.28 0.50
C LYS A 410 -4.62 -7.52 -0.36
N ARG A 411 -5.82 -7.61 -0.94
CA ARG A 411 -6.27 -8.74 -1.77
C ARG A 411 -5.91 -8.62 -3.26
N TYR A 412 -5.98 -7.41 -3.79
CA TYR A 412 -5.79 -7.13 -5.21
C TYR A 412 -5.04 -5.82 -5.40
N GLY A 413 -4.28 -5.74 -6.48
CA GLY A 413 -3.80 -4.47 -7.01
C GLY A 413 -4.95 -3.69 -7.63
N GLN A 414 -5.24 -2.48 -7.12
CA GLN A 414 -6.34 -1.64 -7.58
C GLN A 414 -5.88 -0.79 -8.78
N ILE A 415 -6.60 -0.89 -9.88
CA ILE A 415 -6.34 -0.16 -11.12
C ILE A 415 -7.57 0.71 -11.41
N VAL A 416 -7.40 2.02 -11.37
CA VAL A 416 -8.49 2.97 -11.64
C VAL A 416 -8.17 3.73 -12.92
N THR A 417 -8.94 3.50 -13.98
CA THR A 417 -8.81 4.23 -15.25
C THR A 417 -9.70 5.46 -15.19
N LEU A 418 -9.13 6.64 -15.36
CA LEU A 418 -9.83 7.90 -15.15
C LEU A 418 -10.36 8.51 -16.44
N GLN A 419 -9.95 7.98 -17.60
CA GLN A 419 -10.46 8.36 -18.90
C GLN A 419 -10.61 7.12 -19.77
N THR A 420 -11.56 7.16 -20.69
CA THR A 420 -11.74 6.13 -21.74
C THR A 420 -11.83 4.68 -21.23
N PRO A 421 -12.78 4.36 -20.33
CA PRO A 421 -12.89 3.04 -19.70
C PRO A 421 -13.03 1.89 -20.71
N GLU A 422 -13.74 2.09 -21.82
CA GLU A 422 -13.98 1.04 -22.83
C GLU A 422 -12.73 0.74 -23.64
N LEU A 423 -11.99 1.78 -24.02
CA LEU A 423 -10.68 1.63 -24.65
C LEU A 423 -9.67 0.96 -23.71
N TYR A 424 -9.70 1.29 -22.42
CA TYR A 424 -8.88 0.63 -21.41
C TYR A 424 -9.24 -0.84 -21.27
N ALA A 425 -10.52 -1.18 -21.14
CA ALA A 425 -10.99 -2.56 -21.02
C ALA A 425 -10.49 -3.42 -22.19
N ALA A 426 -10.64 -2.93 -23.43
CA ALA A 426 -10.13 -3.61 -24.62
C ALA A 426 -8.60 -3.78 -24.59
N LYS A 427 -7.85 -2.78 -24.10
CA LYS A 427 -6.39 -2.84 -24.00
C LYS A 427 -5.89 -3.74 -22.89
N ILE A 428 -6.63 -3.84 -21.79
CA ILE A 428 -6.34 -4.76 -20.69
C ILE A 428 -6.57 -6.19 -21.14
N ASP A 429 -7.69 -6.47 -21.83
CA ASP A 429 -7.96 -7.77 -22.43
C ASP A 429 -6.85 -8.17 -23.43
N GLU A 430 -6.45 -7.27 -24.33
CA GLU A 430 -5.32 -7.49 -25.25
C GLU A 430 -4.03 -7.86 -24.49
N ALA A 431 -3.73 -7.13 -23.41
CA ALA A 431 -2.52 -7.37 -22.63
C ALA A 431 -2.57 -8.67 -21.84
N LEU A 432 -3.69 -9.00 -21.21
CA LEU A 432 -3.85 -10.25 -20.47
C LEU A 432 -3.70 -11.44 -21.41
N ARG A 433 -4.38 -11.47 -22.58
CA ARG A 433 -4.21 -12.54 -23.59
C ARG A 433 -2.76 -12.76 -23.96
N LEU A 434 -2.00 -11.67 -24.12
CA LEU A 434 -0.62 -11.70 -24.57
C LEU A 434 0.34 -12.25 -23.49
N TYR A 435 0.07 -12.01 -22.20
CA TYR A 435 1.00 -12.35 -21.11
C TYR A 435 0.54 -13.48 -20.18
N THR A 436 -0.68 -14.02 -20.33
CA THR A 436 -1.23 -15.09 -19.47
C THR A 436 -1.42 -16.43 -20.18
N ASN A 437 -0.86 -16.63 -21.38
CA ASN A 437 -1.10 -17.82 -22.22
C ASN A 437 -2.61 -18.11 -22.42
N GLY A 438 -3.45 -17.08 -22.44
CA GLY A 438 -4.88 -17.19 -22.73
C GLY A 438 -5.81 -17.46 -21.54
N GLY A 439 -5.31 -17.59 -20.31
CA GLY A 439 -6.15 -17.69 -19.11
C GLY A 439 -6.41 -16.33 -18.47
N MET A 440 -7.66 -15.89 -18.38
CA MET A 440 -8.03 -14.60 -17.78
C MET A 440 -8.71 -14.72 -16.41
N ASP A 441 -9.51 -15.77 -16.23
CA ASP A 441 -10.48 -15.86 -15.12
C ASP A 441 -9.81 -15.78 -13.73
N ASP A 442 -8.58 -16.28 -13.60
CA ASP A 442 -7.84 -16.29 -12.32
C ASP A 442 -7.05 -14.98 -12.05
N VAL A 443 -6.98 -14.05 -13.02
CA VAL A 443 -6.10 -12.86 -12.93
C VAL A 443 -6.84 -11.61 -12.47
N GLN A 444 -8.14 -11.53 -12.76
CA GLN A 444 -8.99 -10.41 -12.38
C GLN A 444 -9.77 -10.71 -11.10
N ALA A 445 -10.04 -9.68 -10.31
CA ALA A 445 -10.97 -9.76 -9.20
C ALA A 445 -12.40 -10.03 -9.72
N PRO A 446 -13.26 -10.70 -8.93
CA PRO A 446 -14.66 -10.89 -9.27
C PRO A 446 -15.38 -9.57 -9.59
N ALA A 447 -16.40 -9.64 -10.44
CA ALA A 447 -17.26 -8.49 -10.69
C ALA A 447 -18.03 -8.10 -9.42
N TRP A 448 -18.52 -6.85 -9.37
CA TRP A 448 -19.40 -6.41 -8.28
C TRP A 448 -20.64 -7.29 -8.15
N SER A 449 -21.27 -7.68 -9.26
CA SER A 449 -22.45 -8.55 -9.27
C SER A 449 -22.20 -9.90 -8.60
N GLU A 450 -21.07 -10.54 -8.89
CA GLU A 450 -20.68 -11.81 -8.28
C GLU A 450 -20.35 -11.64 -6.79
N THR A 451 -19.59 -10.60 -6.43
CA THR A 451 -19.24 -10.30 -5.03
C THR A 451 -20.50 -9.98 -4.22
N SER A 452 -21.42 -9.21 -4.79
CA SER A 452 -22.72 -8.89 -4.21
C SER A 452 -23.55 -10.15 -4.00
N GLU A 453 -23.62 -11.06 -4.98
CA GLU A 453 -24.35 -12.31 -4.83
C GLU A 453 -23.74 -13.21 -3.73
N ARG A 454 -22.40 -13.31 -3.69
CA ARG A 454 -21.69 -14.02 -2.62
C ARG A 454 -21.99 -13.42 -1.25
N LEU A 455 -21.99 -12.09 -1.14
CA LEU A 455 -22.33 -11.38 0.10
C LEU A 455 -23.78 -11.60 0.51
N THR A 456 -24.75 -11.53 -0.42
CA THR A 456 -26.15 -11.85 -0.16
C THR A 456 -26.30 -13.25 0.42
N ARG A 457 -25.70 -14.26 -0.23
CA ARG A 457 -25.76 -15.65 0.27
C ARG A 457 -25.10 -15.81 1.63
N ALA A 458 -23.99 -15.11 1.89
CA ALA A 458 -23.32 -15.16 3.19
C ALA A 458 -24.18 -14.52 4.30
N VAL A 459 -24.85 -13.41 4.00
CA VAL A 459 -25.79 -12.76 4.93
C VAL A 459 -27.01 -13.64 5.19
N GLU A 460 -27.58 -14.29 4.17
CA GLU A 460 -28.66 -15.27 4.32
C GLU A 460 -28.23 -16.47 5.18
N ALA A 461 -27.01 -16.97 4.97
CA ALA A 461 -26.46 -18.05 5.78
C ALA A 461 -26.28 -17.63 7.24
N LEU A 462 -25.79 -16.41 7.50
CA LEU A 462 -25.68 -15.85 8.85
C LEU A 462 -27.06 -15.74 9.52
N LYS A 463 -28.05 -15.20 8.80
CA LYS A 463 -29.44 -15.10 9.28
C LYS A 463 -30.11 -16.46 9.51
N THR A 464 -29.69 -17.50 8.80
CA THR A 464 -30.18 -18.86 9.03
C THR A 464 -29.68 -19.44 10.36
N VAL A 465 -28.44 -19.09 10.75
CA VAL A 465 -27.88 -19.50 12.04
C VAL A 465 -28.51 -18.69 13.18
N ALA A 466 -28.64 -17.38 13.01
CA ALA A 466 -29.35 -16.50 13.93
C ALA A 466 -29.91 -15.30 13.18
N ALA A 467 -31.22 -15.22 13.07
CA ALA A 467 -31.92 -14.18 12.30
C ALA A 467 -32.05 -12.87 13.08
N THR A 468 -32.07 -12.92 14.42
CA THR A 468 -32.19 -11.75 15.28
C THR A 468 -31.11 -11.70 16.35
N GLU A 469 -30.91 -10.51 16.91
CA GLU A 469 -29.95 -10.29 18.00
C GLU A 469 -30.27 -11.15 19.22
N GLU A 470 -31.55 -11.34 19.55
CA GLU A 470 -31.98 -12.19 20.66
C GLU A 470 -31.63 -13.66 20.44
N GLN A 471 -31.66 -14.13 19.18
CA GLN A 471 -31.26 -15.49 18.85
C GLN A 471 -29.74 -15.68 18.96
N VAL A 472 -28.95 -14.64 18.67
CA VAL A 472 -27.50 -14.68 18.91
C VAL A 472 -27.21 -14.69 20.42
N ASP A 473 -27.97 -13.92 21.21
CA ASP A 473 -27.84 -13.92 22.67
C ASP A 473 -28.22 -15.28 23.28
N ASP A 474 -29.30 -15.89 22.81
CA ASP A 474 -29.72 -17.25 23.19
C ASP A 474 -28.66 -18.28 22.80
N LEU A 475 -28.14 -18.20 21.58
CA LEU A 475 -27.05 -19.04 21.09
C LEU A 475 -25.80 -18.90 21.96
N GLN A 476 -25.42 -17.68 22.35
CA GLN A 476 -24.27 -17.43 23.22
C GLN A 476 -24.45 -18.09 24.61
N MET A 477 -25.66 -18.08 25.16
CA MET A 477 -25.94 -18.62 26.50
C MET A 477 -26.16 -20.14 26.53
N HIS A 478 -26.84 -20.67 25.50
CA HIS A 478 -27.39 -22.02 25.51
C HIS A 478 -26.93 -22.89 24.33
N GLY A 479 -26.24 -22.32 23.35
CA GLY A 479 -25.78 -23.02 22.15
C GLY A 479 -24.68 -24.05 22.42
N SER A 480 -24.71 -25.11 21.61
CA SER A 480 -23.64 -26.11 21.53
C SER A 480 -22.38 -25.54 20.86
N LEU A 481 -21.24 -26.22 21.05
CA LEU A 481 -19.98 -25.81 20.43
C LEU A 481 -20.09 -25.76 18.89
N GLU A 482 -20.79 -26.72 18.29
CA GLU A 482 -21.03 -26.79 16.86
C GLU A 482 -21.84 -25.60 16.35
N GLU A 483 -22.88 -25.19 17.06
CA GLU A 483 -23.73 -24.05 16.68
C GLU A 483 -22.97 -22.72 16.85
N LEU A 484 -22.19 -22.57 17.92
CA LEU A 484 -21.31 -21.41 18.12
C LEU A 484 -20.25 -21.30 17.00
N GLN A 485 -19.62 -22.43 16.63
CA GLN A 485 -18.67 -22.48 15.51
C GLN A 485 -19.33 -22.15 14.17
N ALA A 486 -20.56 -22.61 13.94
CA ALA A 486 -21.32 -22.30 12.73
C ALA A 486 -21.61 -20.79 12.62
N PHE A 487 -22.00 -20.15 13.72
CA PHE A 487 -22.19 -18.69 13.76
C PHE A 487 -20.90 -17.94 13.46
N VAL A 488 -19.80 -18.29 14.15
CA VAL A 488 -18.49 -17.65 13.92
C VAL A 488 -18.07 -17.75 12.46
N LYS A 489 -18.17 -18.94 11.87
CA LYS A 489 -17.80 -19.17 10.48
C LYS A 489 -18.66 -18.37 9.50
N ALA A 490 -19.97 -18.31 9.74
CA ALA A 490 -20.89 -17.50 8.93
C ALA A 490 -20.59 -16.00 9.05
N TYR A 491 -20.33 -15.52 10.28
CA TYR A 491 -20.01 -14.12 10.54
C TYR A 491 -18.68 -13.72 9.90
N GLN A 492 -17.63 -14.54 10.02
CA GLN A 492 -16.33 -14.30 9.36
C GLN A 492 -16.45 -14.26 7.84
N ALA A 493 -17.33 -15.06 7.25
CA ALA A 493 -17.60 -15.01 5.81
C ALA A 493 -18.24 -13.68 5.40
N VAL A 494 -19.20 -13.18 6.18
CA VAL A 494 -19.84 -11.87 5.95
C VAL A 494 -18.81 -10.74 6.11
N ASP A 495 -18.06 -10.70 7.20
CA ASP A 495 -17.04 -9.66 7.47
C ASP A 495 -16.00 -9.58 6.35
N ARG A 496 -15.48 -10.73 5.90
CA ARG A 496 -14.54 -10.82 4.78
C ARG A 496 -15.13 -10.27 3.48
N LEU A 497 -16.36 -10.67 3.16
CA LEU A 497 -17.04 -10.23 1.93
C LEU A 497 -17.39 -8.74 1.97
N ILE A 498 -17.70 -8.18 3.16
CA ILE A 498 -17.85 -6.73 3.33
C ILE A 498 -16.51 -6.02 3.11
N GLY A 499 -15.41 -6.54 3.67
CA GLY A 499 -14.06 -6.01 3.41
C GLY A 499 -13.69 -6.01 1.92
N GLU A 500 -14.01 -7.09 1.22
CA GLU A 500 -13.87 -7.23 -0.25
C GLU A 500 -14.78 -6.24 -1.01
N ALA A 501 -16.02 -6.06 -0.54
CA ALA A 501 -17.02 -5.17 -1.15
C ALA A 501 -16.66 -3.68 -1.02
N GLN A 502 -16.00 -3.27 0.07
CA GLN A 502 -15.71 -1.85 0.35
C GLN A 502 -14.79 -1.16 -0.67
N VAL A 503 -14.04 -1.92 -1.46
CA VAL A 503 -13.20 -1.36 -2.53
C VAL A 503 -13.98 -1.12 -3.84
N TYR A 504 -15.23 -1.56 -3.96
CA TYR A 504 -16.11 -1.29 -5.10
C TYR A 504 -16.72 0.12 -5.02
N ASP A 505 -16.86 0.81 -6.14
CA ASP A 505 -17.43 2.17 -6.17
C ASP A 505 -18.94 2.13 -6.00
N GLU A 506 -19.54 1.03 -6.45
CA GLU A 506 -20.94 0.70 -6.25
C GLU A 506 -21.25 0.55 -4.76
N PHE A 507 -20.30 0.10 -3.94
CA PHE A 507 -20.53 -0.11 -2.51
C PHE A 507 -20.60 1.21 -1.75
N HIS A 508 -21.79 1.53 -1.25
CA HIS A 508 -22.05 2.65 -0.34
C HIS A 508 -22.84 2.15 0.88
N GLU A 509 -22.80 2.90 1.99
CA GLU A 509 -23.38 2.45 3.27
C GLU A 509 -24.87 2.12 3.17
N GLU A 510 -25.62 2.77 2.27
CA GLU A 510 -27.05 2.48 2.08
C GLU A 510 -27.30 1.11 1.44
N ILE A 511 -26.36 0.56 0.66
CA ILE A 511 -26.50 -0.78 0.04
C ILE A 511 -26.61 -1.88 1.11
N LEU A 512 -25.92 -1.72 2.23
CA LEU A 512 -26.02 -2.66 3.36
C LEU A 512 -27.48 -2.88 3.76
N LYS A 513 -28.23 -1.78 3.90
CA LYS A 513 -29.64 -1.83 4.27
C LYS A 513 -30.56 -2.22 3.09
N THR A 514 -30.34 -1.64 1.91
CA THR A 514 -31.28 -1.79 0.79
C THR A 514 -31.15 -3.12 0.04
N THR A 515 -29.93 -3.65 -0.06
CA THR A 515 -29.63 -4.86 -0.86
C THR A 515 -29.38 -6.08 0.02
N PHE A 516 -28.72 -5.90 1.16
CA PHE A 516 -28.35 -7.01 2.05
C PHE A 516 -29.26 -7.13 3.28
N ASP A 517 -30.25 -6.25 3.44
CA ASP A 517 -31.19 -6.23 4.56
C ASP A 517 -30.46 -6.26 5.93
N MET A 518 -29.34 -5.54 6.02
CA MET A 518 -28.50 -5.47 7.23
C MET A 518 -27.99 -4.05 7.38
N SER A 519 -28.40 -3.35 8.42
CA SER A 519 -27.89 -2.00 8.70
C SER A 519 -26.49 -2.03 9.31
N ARG A 520 -25.79 -0.89 9.17
CA ARG A 520 -24.49 -0.65 9.82
C ARG A 520 -24.54 -0.93 11.32
N GLU A 521 -25.56 -0.40 11.99
CA GLU A 521 -25.71 -0.51 13.44
C GLU A 521 -25.95 -1.95 13.89
N GLU A 522 -26.74 -2.73 13.13
CA GLU A 522 -26.95 -4.16 13.38
C GLU A 522 -25.63 -4.93 13.24
N PHE A 523 -24.85 -4.64 12.20
CA PHE A 523 -23.55 -5.28 12.00
C PHE A 523 -22.55 -4.97 13.13
N GLU A 524 -22.53 -3.74 13.62
CA GLU A 524 -21.71 -3.33 14.78
C GLU A 524 -22.14 -4.04 16.07
N ARG A 525 -23.45 -4.20 16.30
CA ARG A 525 -23.96 -4.97 17.45
C ARG A 525 -23.65 -6.47 17.33
N LEU A 526 -23.75 -7.04 16.14
CA LEU A 526 -23.34 -8.42 15.87
C LEU A 526 -21.83 -8.63 16.09
N THR A 527 -21.01 -7.62 15.76
CA THR A 527 -19.57 -7.62 16.02
C THR A 527 -19.26 -7.82 17.50
N GLY A 528 -19.95 -7.10 18.39
CA GLY A 528 -19.77 -7.27 19.83
C GLY A 528 -20.08 -8.69 20.29
N ARG A 529 -21.18 -9.27 19.79
CA ARG A 529 -21.60 -10.64 20.11
C ARG A 529 -20.68 -11.71 19.54
N TYR A 530 -20.14 -11.49 18.34
CA TYR A 530 -19.12 -12.34 17.75
C TYR A 530 -17.91 -12.50 18.68
N HIS A 531 -17.39 -11.41 19.24
CA HIS A 531 -16.27 -11.48 20.18
C HIS A 531 -16.64 -12.27 21.45
N ASN A 532 -17.84 -12.06 21.98
CA ASN A 532 -18.31 -12.83 23.15
C ASN A 532 -18.41 -14.33 22.85
N ILE A 533 -18.90 -14.70 21.67
CA ILE A 533 -19.00 -16.09 21.21
C ILE A 533 -17.62 -16.72 21.02
N ILE A 534 -16.65 -16.00 20.45
CA ILE A 534 -15.26 -16.47 20.33
C ILE A 534 -14.66 -16.80 21.71
N GLU A 535 -14.83 -15.90 22.69
CA GLU A 535 -14.36 -16.15 24.06
C GLU A 535 -15.07 -17.36 24.68
N ARG A 536 -16.37 -17.51 24.45
CA ARG A 536 -17.13 -18.67 24.89
C ARG A 536 -16.63 -19.98 24.28
N ILE A 537 -16.30 -20.00 23.00
CA ILE A 537 -15.74 -21.17 22.30
C ILE A 537 -14.39 -21.55 22.90
N LYS A 538 -13.52 -20.56 23.18
CA LYS A 538 -12.22 -20.79 23.84
C LYS A 538 -12.41 -21.45 25.21
N GLU A 539 -13.34 -20.95 26.03
CA GLU A 539 -13.66 -21.54 27.34
C GLU A 539 -14.14 -22.99 27.26
N LEU A 540 -15.02 -23.30 26.29
CA LEU A 540 -15.58 -24.66 26.12
C LEU A 540 -14.51 -25.63 25.64
N THR A 541 -13.69 -25.20 24.69
CA THR A 541 -12.61 -25.99 24.10
C THR A 541 -11.54 -26.34 25.15
N GLU A 542 -11.18 -25.38 26.01
CA GLU A 542 -10.23 -25.59 27.10
C GLU A 542 -10.80 -26.54 28.18
N LYS A 543 -12.08 -26.42 28.51
CA LYS A 543 -12.75 -27.31 29.49
C LYS A 543 -12.86 -28.75 29.01
N GLU A 544 -13.17 -28.95 27.73
CA GLU A 544 -13.44 -30.26 27.14
C GLU A 544 -12.18 -30.92 26.53
N LYS A 545 -11.02 -30.24 26.56
CA LYS A 545 -9.75 -30.68 25.95
C LYS A 545 -9.89 -31.02 24.47
N ILE A 546 -10.61 -30.19 23.74
CA ILE A 546 -10.79 -30.36 22.29
C ILE A 546 -9.56 -29.77 21.59
N GLU A 547 -8.80 -30.58 20.87
CA GLU A 547 -7.57 -30.15 20.19
C GLU A 547 -7.81 -29.51 18.82
N VAL A 548 -8.97 -29.75 18.19
CA VAL A 548 -9.27 -29.29 16.82
C VAL A 548 -10.59 -28.52 16.81
N ILE A 549 -10.51 -27.23 16.45
CA ILE A 549 -11.64 -26.31 16.31
C ILE A 549 -11.78 -25.96 14.82
N ASN A 550 -12.98 -26.00 14.26
CA ASN A 550 -13.23 -25.80 12.82
C ASN A 550 -13.51 -24.32 12.46
N ILE A 551 -12.79 -23.40 13.09
CA ILE A 551 -12.93 -21.93 12.90
C ILE A 551 -11.57 -21.26 13.02
N ASP A 552 -11.44 -20.07 12.45
CA ASP A 552 -10.25 -19.22 12.63
C ASP A 552 -10.44 -18.35 13.88
N VAL A 553 -9.97 -18.80 15.04
CA VAL A 553 -10.07 -18.06 16.31
C VAL A 553 -9.21 -16.80 16.36
N ASP A 554 -8.20 -16.70 15.48
CA ASP A 554 -7.29 -15.56 15.36
C ASP A 554 -7.66 -14.65 14.19
N TYR A 555 -8.89 -14.78 13.68
CA TYR A 555 -9.39 -13.96 12.59
C TYR A 555 -9.47 -12.49 13.01
N GLU A 556 -8.66 -11.65 12.36
CA GLU A 556 -8.73 -10.20 12.50
C GLU A 556 -9.86 -9.66 11.62
N LEU A 557 -10.88 -9.07 12.25
CA LEU A 557 -12.01 -8.49 11.54
C LEU A 557 -11.55 -7.43 10.53
N GLU A 558 -11.90 -7.64 9.27
CA GLU A 558 -11.47 -6.84 8.13
C GLU A 558 -12.33 -5.57 8.00
N SER A 559 -13.65 -5.66 8.27
CA SER A 559 -14.57 -4.52 8.08
C SER A 559 -14.72 -3.60 9.31
N VAL A 560 -14.34 -4.10 10.49
CA VAL A 560 -14.57 -3.48 11.82
C VAL A 560 -13.44 -2.55 12.27
N LYS A 561 -12.23 -2.68 11.71
CA LYS A 561 -11.07 -1.80 12.05
C LYS A 561 -11.33 -0.30 11.82
N ARG A 562 -12.40 0.06 11.08
CA ARG A 562 -12.92 1.44 10.95
C ARG A 562 -13.41 2.07 12.26
N ILE A 563 -13.70 1.29 13.31
CA ILE A 563 -14.42 1.77 14.52
C ILE A 563 -13.48 2.22 15.65
N GLU A 564 -12.22 1.76 15.68
CA GLU A 564 -11.23 2.18 16.70
C GLU A 564 -10.55 3.54 16.40
N VAL A 565 -10.87 4.16 15.27
CA VAL A 565 -10.18 5.35 14.71
C VAL A 565 -10.48 6.66 15.48
N ASN A 566 -11.22 6.63 16.59
CA ASN A 566 -11.56 7.83 17.35
C ASN A 566 -10.42 8.30 18.31
N TYR A 567 -9.61 7.37 18.85
CA TYR A 567 -8.53 7.72 19.80
C TYR A 567 -7.37 8.44 19.13
N ARG A 568 -6.85 7.90 18.01
CA ARG A 568 -5.69 8.47 17.31
C ARG A 568 -5.98 9.86 16.75
N TYR A 569 -7.21 10.05 16.26
CA TYR A 569 -7.71 11.35 15.83
C TYR A 569 -7.76 12.37 16.97
N LEU A 570 -8.25 11.96 18.14
CA LEU A 570 -8.25 12.80 19.35
C LEU A 570 -6.83 13.22 19.74
N VAL A 571 -5.87 12.28 19.75
CA VAL A 571 -4.46 12.61 20.07
C VAL A 571 -3.86 13.60 19.07
N ALA A 572 -4.11 13.42 17.77
CA ALA A 572 -3.63 14.33 16.73
C ALA A 572 -4.26 15.74 16.85
N LEU A 573 -5.55 15.83 17.17
CA LEU A 573 -6.23 17.10 17.43
C LEU A 573 -5.63 17.84 18.64
N LEU A 574 -5.29 17.11 19.70
CA LEU A 574 -4.62 17.68 20.88
C LEU A 574 -3.20 18.16 20.53
N GLN A 575 -2.41 17.36 19.80
CA GLN A 575 -1.07 17.75 19.33
C GLN A 575 -1.10 19.05 18.53
N ALA A 576 -2.07 19.21 17.63
CA ALA A 576 -2.18 20.40 16.78
C ALA A 576 -2.35 21.73 17.56
N HIS A 577 -2.75 21.65 18.84
CA HIS A 577 -2.93 22.78 19.74
C HIS A 577 -1.79 22.93 20.77
N MET A 578 -0.83 22.01 20.79
CA MET A 578 0.39 22.15 21.58
C MET A 578 1.42 22.99 20.80
N PRO A 579 2.10 23.95 21.44
CA PRO A 579 3.07 24.80 20.75
C PRO A 579 4.38 24.04 20.46
N GLU A 580 5.01 24.32 19.32
CA GLU A 580 6.29 23.74 18.92
C GLU A 580 7.30 24.86 18.56
N GLY A 581 8.56 24.68 18.94
CA GLY A 581 9.64 25.61 18.64
C GLY A 581 9.35 27.04 19.13
N ASN A 582 9.35 28.00 18.20
CA ASN A 582 9.08 29.41 18.48
C ASN A 582 7.64 29.84 18.18
N ASP A 583 6.73 28.90 17.89
CA ASP A 583 5.36 29.24 17.54
C ASP A 583 4.60 29.82 18.75
N ALA A 584 3.73 30.79 18.46
CA ALA A 584 2.80 31.31 19.44
C ALA A 584 1.75 30.24 19.77
N PRO A 585 1.31 30.14 21.05
CA PRO A 585 0.25 29.21 21.43
C PRO A 585 -1.00 29.39 20.58
N LYS A 586 -1.46 28.32 19.94
CA LYS A 586 -2.72 28.33 19.18
C LYS A 586 -3.89 28.32 20.15
N VAL A 587 -4.70 29.38 20.10
CA VAL A 587 -5.96 29.44 20.83
C VAL A 587 -7.03 28.80 19.98
N ALA A 588 -7.62 27.70 20.47
CA ALA A 588 -8.73 27.04 19.80
C ALA A 588 -9.93 28.00 19.66
N SER A 589 -10.53 28.04 18.46
CA SER A 589 -11.80 28.75 18.29
C SER A 589 -12.92 28.08 19.10
N GLU A 590 -14.00 28.82 19.37
CA GLU A 590 -15.15 28.29 20.09
C GLU A 590 -15.80 27.10 19.37
N ALA A 591 -15.77 27.09 18.03
CA ALA A 591 -16.26 25.97 17.21
C ALA A 591 -15.33 24.74 17.30
N GLU A 592 -14.01 24.94 17.31
CA GLU A 592 -13.04 23.85 17.47
C GLU A 592 -13.09 23.24 18.87
N ASP A 593 -13.24 24.08 19.90
CA ASP A 593 -13.36 23.64 21.29
C ASP A 593 -14.62 22.79 21.52
N GLN A 594 -15.77 23.22 21.00
CA GLN A 594 -17.00 22.42 21.04
C GLN A 594 -16.85 21.09 20.29
N ARG A 595 -16.15 21.11 19.16
CA ARG A 595 -15.91 19.92 18.34
C ARG A 595 -15.00 18.92 19.05
N ILE A 596 -13.86 19.36 19.58
CA ILE A 596 -12.90 18.50 20.31
C ILE A 596 -13.57 17.95 21.57
N SER A 597 -14.28 18.79 22.33
CA SER A 597 -15.01 18.36 23.53
C SER A 597 -16.06 17.30 23.21
N LYS A 598 -16.81 17.46 22.11
CA LYS A 598 -17.78 16.46 21.66
C LYS A 598 -17.12 15.13 21.29
N PHE A 599 -15.99 15.16 20.59
CA PHE A 599 -15.25 13.93 20.26
C PHE A 599 -14.72 13.22 21.51
N ILE A 600 -14.23 13.97 22.50
CA ILE A 600 -13.79 13.41 23.78
C ILE A 600 -14.98 12.76 24.51
N GLU A 601 -16.14 13.41 24.55
CA GLU A 601 -17.35 12.85 25.16
C GLU A 601 -17.87 11.61 24.43
N ASP A 602 -17.78 11.57 23.10
CA ASP A 602 -18.14 10.38 22.31
C ASP A 602 -17.15 9.22 22.56
N TYR A 603 -15.84 9.49 22.67
CA TYR A 603 -14.85 8.48 23.05
C TYR A 603 -15.04 7.97 24.47
N LYS A 604 -15.36 8.87 25.40
CA LYS A 604 -15.61 8.57 26.82
C LYS A 604 -16.76 7.59 27.05
N LYS A 605 -17.76 7.53 26.14
CA LYS A 605 -18.83 6.51 26.19
C LYS A 605 -18.28 5.09 26.13
N ASN A 606 -17.18 4.87 25.38
CA ASN A 606 -16.57 3.56 25.16
C ASN A 606 -15.38 3.31 26.10
N ASN A 607 -14.61 4.34 26.45
CA ASN A 607 -13.52 4.25 27.43
C ASN A 607 -13.53 5.44 28.41
N PRO A 608 -14.32 5.37 29.49
CA PRO A 608 -14.50 6.49 30.41
C PRO A 608 -13.20 6.96 31.07
N LYS A 609 -12.30 6.03 31.44
CA LYS A 609 -11.09 6.39 32.18
C LYS A 609 -10.07 7.13 31.31
N VAL A 610 -9.84 6.66 30.09
CA VAL A 610 -8.95 7.34 29.14
C VAL A 610 -9.61 8.62 28.62
N GLY A 611 -10.93 8.62 28.43
CA GLY A 611 -11.72 9.82 28.12
C GLY A 611 -11.51 10.95 29.14
N GLU A 612 -11.42 10.62 30.43
CA GLU A 612 -11.14 11.58 31.50
C GLU A 612 -9.74 12.20 31.40
N VAL A 613 -8.74 11.38 31.05
CA VAL A 613 -7.37 11.84 30.82
C VAL A 613 -7.33 12.80 29.63
N LEU A 614 -8.00 12.46 28.53
CA LEU A 614 -8.12 13.29 27.33
C LEU A 614 -8.84 14.61 27.61
N SER A 615 -9.96 14.57 28.33
CA SER A 615 -10.73 15.75 28.73
C SER A 615 -9.89 16.72 29.56
N ARG A 616 -9.16 16.18 30.53
CA ARG A 616 -8.25 16.97 31.38
C ARG A 616 -7.08 17.54 30.59
N LEU A 617 -6.48 16.75 29.71
CA LEU A 617 -5.39 17.23 28.85
C LEU A 617 -5.88 18.34 27.93
N TRP A 618 -7.06 18.21 27.31
CA TRP A 618 -7.64 19.27 26.47
C TRP A 618 -7.84 20.57 27.24
N PHE A 619 -8.42 20.49 28.43
CA PHE A 619 -8.58 21.64 29.31
C PHE A 619 -7.23 22.31 29.60
N GLU A 620 -6.19 21.55 29.92
CA GLU A 620 -4.87 22.10 30.23
C GLU A 620 -4.17 22.68 28.99
N VAL A 621 -4.29 22.05 27.82
CA VAL A 621 -3.79 22.60 26.55
C VAL A 621 -4.48 23.93 26.23
N LYS A 622 -5.79 24.04 26.47
CA LYS A 622 -6.56 25.27 26.24
C LYS A 622 -6.14 26.43 27.14
N PHE A 623 -5.94 26.17 28.44
CA PHE A 623 -5.71 27.22 29.43
C PHE A 623 -4.25 27.44 29.80
N LYS A 624 -3.36 26.47 29.51
CA LYS A 624 -1.92 26.49 29.82
C LYS A 624 -1.09 25.86 28.68
N PRO A 625 -1.24 26.30 27.42
CA PRO A 625 -0.59 25.67 26.28
C PRO A 625 0.95 25.65 26.38
N GLU A 626 1.55 26.69 26.98
CA GLU A 626 3.01 26.78 27.17
C GLU A 626 3.60 25.64 28.02
N ALA A 627 2.81 25.01 28.89
CA ALA A 627 3.28 23.86 29.69
C ALA A 627 3.51 22.60 28.83
N PHE A 628 3.06 22.62 27.57
CA PHE A 628 3.14 21.53 26.60
C PHE A 628 4.03 21.86 25.41
N ARG A 629 4.85 22.93 25.50
CA ARG A 629 5.79 23.28 24.44
C ARG A 629 6.77 22.14 24.16
N ASP A 630 6.93 21.80 22.88
CA ASP A 630 7.79 20.73 22.38
C ASP A 630 7.48 19.34 22.98
N LYS A 631 6.27 19.15 23.50
CA LYS A 631 5.80 17.84 23.99
C LYS A 631 4.97 17.13 22.93
N ASP A 632 5.05 15.81 22.97
CA ASP A 632 4.21 14.92 22.19
C ASP A 632 2.98 14.53 23.00
N ALA A 633 1.79 14.78 22.45
CA ALA A 633 0.51 14.55 23.10
C ALA A 633 0.31 13.08 23.44
N PHE A 634 0.76 12.17 22.57
CA PHE A 634 0.68 10.73 22.82
C PHE A 634 1.52 10.36 24.05
N ALA A 635 2.76 10.81 24.12
CA ALA A 635 3.65 10.58 25.26
C ALA A 635 3.09 11.15 26.57
N VAL A 636 2.49 12.35 26.54
CA VAL A 636 1.86 12.96 27.72
C VAL A 636 0.64 12.16 28.20
N ILE A 637 -0.13 11.58 27.28
CA ILE A 637 -1.26 10.72 27.62
C ILE A 637 -0.77 9.39 28.18
N GLU A 638 0.25 8.77 27.58
CA GLU A 638 0.91 7.57 28.10
C GLU A 638 1.41 7.77 29.53
N GLU A 639 2.14 8.85 29.79
CA GLU A 639 2.64 9.18 31.13
C GLU A 639 1.50 9.28 32.15
N ARG A 640 0.41 9.99 31.83
CA ARG A 640 -0.74 10.16 32.74
C ARG A 640 -1.50 8.88 33.01
N VAL A 641 -1.64 8.03 32.00
CA VAL A 641 -2.30 6.76 32.17
C VAL A 641 -1.42 5.81 32.98
N ASP A 642 -0.11 5.82 32.78
CA ASP A 642 0.84 5.06 33.59
C ASP A 642 0.84 5.51 35.06
N GLU A 643 0.76 6.82 35.32
CA GLU A 643 0.58 7.38 36.66
C GLU A 643 -0.73 6.90 37.31
N LEU A 644 -1.82 6.88 36.53
CA LEU A 644 -3.13 6.41 37.00
C LEU A 644 -3.09 4.91 37.33
N ILE A 645 -2.52 4.08 36.43
CA ILE A 645 -2.32 2.64 36.66
C ILE A 645 -1.46 2.42 37.90
N ALA A 646 -0.36 3.15 38.05
CA ALA A 646 0.51 3.04 39.21
C ALA A 646 -0.23 3.38 40.51
N LYS A 647 -1.03 4.44 40.50
CA LYS A 647 -1.85 4.83 41.66
C LYS A 647 -2.89 3.76 42.02
N GLU A 648 -3.66 3.28 41.05
CA GLU A 648 -4.67 2.23 41.27
C GLU A 648 -4.02 0.95 41.84
N ILE A 649 -2.86 0.55 41.30
CA ILE A 649 -2.11 -0.60 41.80
C ILE A 649 -1.63 -0.39 43.23
N GLN A 650 -1.15 0.81 43.58
CA GLN A 650 -0.72 1.13 44.94
C GLN A 650 -1.90 1.12 45.93
N ASP A 651 -3.03 1.73 45.57
CA ASP A 651 -4.23 1.78 46.40
C ASP A 651 -4.80 0.38 46.64
N PHE A 652 -4.85 -0.45 45.59
CA PHE A 652 -5.25 -1.85 45.71
C PHE A 652 -4.27 -2.64 46.59
N SER A 653 -2.96 -2.46 46.38
CA SER A 653 -1.91 -3.14 47.12
C SER A 653 -1.92 -2.80 48.61
N ALA A 654 -2.15 -1.54 48.96
CA ALA A 654 -2.28 -1.09 50.34
C ALA A 654 -3.51 -1.70 51.04
N LYS A 655 -4.62 -1.83 50.32
CA LYS A 655 -5.88 -2.41 50.83
C LYS A 655 -5.80 -3.93 51.00
N TRP A 656 -5.23 -4.63 50.03
CA TRP A 656 -5.22 -6.10 50.00
C TRP A 656 -3.91 -6.72 50.49
N GLY A 657 -2.92 -5.91 50.88
CA GLY A 657 -1.60 -6.38 51.27
C GLY A 657 -0.94 -7.15 50.13
N VAL A 658 -0.86 -6.58 48.94
CA VAL A 658 -0.28 -7.23 47.74
C VAL A 658 1.03 -6.55 47.38
N ASN A 659 1.99 -7.30 46.85
CA ASN A 659 3.20 -6.71 46.29
C ASN A 659 2.85 -5.91 45.01
N PRO A 660 3.06 -4.58 44.97
CA PRO A 660 2.71 -3.75 43.81
C PRO A 660 3.46 -4.12 42.52
N GLU A 661 4.72 -4.54 42.63
CA GLU A 661 5.53 -4.94 41.46
C GLU A 661 5.02 -6.25 40.87
N ALA A 662 4.67 -7.22 41.72
CA ALA A 662 4.07 -8.48 41.28
C ALA A 662 2.70 -8.26 40.62
N LEU A 663 1.87 -7.38 41.19
CA LEU A 663 0.57 -7.01 40.64
C LEU A 663 0.71 -6.28 39.30
N LYS A 664 1.66 -5.34 39.19
CA LYS A 664 1.98 -4.65 37.93
C LYS A 664 2.47 -5.62 36.87
N MET A 665 3.37 -6.54 37.23
CA MET A 665 3.87 -7.56 36.33
C MET A 665 2.71 -8.42 35.81
N TYR A 666 1.88 -8.96 36.69
CA TYR A 666 0.70 -9.74 36.32
C TYR A 666 -0.25 -8.96 35.40
N ALA A 667 -0.54 -7.69 35.72
CA ALA A 667 -1.40 -6.84 34.90
C ALA A 667 -0.82 -6.56 33.49
N SER A 668 0.51 -6.49 33.37
CA SER A 668 1.20 -6.25 32.11
C SER A 668 1.38 -7.50 31.25
N THR A 669 1.57 -8.68 31.86
CA THR A 669 1.93 -9.91 31.14
C THR A 669 0.74 -10.77 30.78
N VAL A 670 -0.35 -10.71 31.56
CA VAL A 670 -1.52 -11.57 31.35
C VAL A 670 -2.52 -10.88 30.41
N PRO A 671 -2.88 -11.48 29.26
CA PRO A 671 -3.89 -10.93 28.36
C PRO A 671 -5.25 -10.75 29.06
N ALA A 672 -6.03 -9.74 28.65
CA ALA A 672 -7.31 -9.43 29.30
C ALA A 672 -8.31 -10.61 29.29
N SER A 673 -8.27 -11.44 28.24
CA SER A 673 -9.05 -12.67 28.07
C SER A 673 -8.66 -13.78 29.06
N GLU A 674 -7.42 -13.80 29.53
CA GLU A 674 -6.89 -14.86 30.39
C GLU A 674 -7.00 -14.53 31.88
N ILE A 675 -7.34 -13.28 32.24
CA ILE A 675 -7.45 -12.86 33.63
C ILE A 675 -8.57 -13.63 34.32
N SER A 676 -8.17 -14.50 35.24
CA SER A 676 -9.06 -15.22 36.14
C SER A 676 -8.40 -15.46 37.49
N SER A 677 -9.19 -15.76 38.52
CA SER A 677 -8.67 -16.09 39.85
C SER A 677 -7.68 -17.27 39.84
N LYS A 678 -7.70 -18.14 38.81
CA LYS A 678 -6.75 -19.25 38.65
C LYS A 678 -5.37 -18.81 38.16
N THR A 679 -5.32 -17.75 37.35
CA THR A 679 -4.07 -17.19 36.81
C THR A 679 -3.35 -16.29 37.81
N VAL A 680 -4.05 -15.85 38.87
CA VAL A 680 -3.46 -15.05 39.94
C VAL A 680 -2.63 -15.93 40.88
N ASP A 681 -1.32 -15.67 40.92
CA ASP A 681 -0.45 -16.27 41.92
C ASP A 681 -0.74 -15.69 43.31
N ALA A 682 -1.35 -16.49 44.19
CA ALA A 682 -1.64 -16.08 45.56
C ALA A 682 -0.39 -15.76 46.40
N SER A 683 0.81 -16.14 45.94
CA SER A 683 2.07 -15.77 46.58
C SER A 683 2.35 -14.26 46.56
N MET A 684 1.65 -13.51 45.69
CA MET A 684 1.73 -12.04 45.67
C MET A 684 1.14 -11.36 46.90
N GLY A 685 0.36 -12.10 47.72
CA GLY A 685 -0.30 -11.59 48.92
C GLY A 685 0.51 -11.76 50.19
N ASP A 686 0.55 -10.69 50.99
CA ASP A 686 1.06 -10.63 52.35
C ASP A 686 -0.10 -10.51 53.35
N TYR A 687 -0.41 -11.62 54.01
CA TYR A 687 -1.47 -11.69 55.01
C TYR A 687 -1.21 -10.78 56.22
N ALA A 688 0.05 -10.55 56.61
CA ALA A 688 0.38 -9.67 57.73
C ALA A 688 0.10 -8.21 57.37
N ALA A 689 0.48 -7.79 56.16
CA ALA A 689 0.16 -6.46 55.62
C ALA A 689 -1.36 -6.26 55.49
N TYR A 690 -2.09 -7.27 54.97
CA TYR A 690 -3.55 -7.23 54.87
C TYR A 690 -4.24 -7.09 56.23
N LYS A 691 -3.74 -7.78 57.26
CA LYS A 691 -4.24 -7.65 58.65
C LYS A 691 -3.96 -6.27 59.24
N ALA A 692 -2.78 -5.71 58.98
CA ALA A 692 -2.42 -4.36 59.39
C ALA A 692 -3.29 -3.28 58.73
N ALA A 693 -3.73 -3.51 57.49
CA ALA A 693 -4.66 -2.65 56.74
C ALA A 693 -6.14 -2.80 57.17
N GLY A 694 -6.44 -3.57 58.22
CA GLY A 694 -7.80 -3.73 58.76
C GLY A 694 -8.57 -4.97 58.27
N GLY A 695 -7.92 -5.90 57.57
CA GLY A 695 -8.54 -7.14 57.09
C GLY A 695 -9.06 -8.05 58.21
N SER A 696 -10.31 -8.51 58.13
CA SER A 696 -10.95 -9.28 59.21
C SER A 696 -10.90 -10.81 59.02
N VAL A 697 -10.69 -11.30 57.79
CA VAL A 697 -10.80 -12.73 57.47
C VAL A 697 -9.58 -13.58 57.87
N THR A 698 -9.79 -14.89 57.98
CA THR A 698 -8.74 -15.89 58.24
C THR A 698 -7.77 -16.01 57.06
N LYS A 699 -6.52 -16.43 57.29
CA LYS A 699 -5.48 -16.56 56.24
C LYS A 699 -5.91 -17.41 55.05
N LEU A 700 -6.59 -18.53 55.29
CA LEU A 700 -7.07 -19.42 54.22
C LEU A 700 -8.13 -18.75 53.34
N LYS A 701 -9.03 -17.97 53.96
CA LYS A 701 -10.08 -17.22 53.28
C LYS A 701 -9.53 -16.01 52.52
N TYR A 702 -8.55 -15.31 53.10
CA TYR A 702 -7.81 -14.23 52.44
C TYR A 702 -7.18 -14.69 51.11
N LEU A 703 -6.43 -15.80 51.09
CA LEU A 703 -5.74 -16.25 49.87
C LEU A 703 -6.71 -16.60 48.73
N ARG A 704 -7.91 -17.07 49.06
CA ARG A 704 -8.96 -17.34 48.07
C ARG A 704 -9.59 -16.05 47.55
N GLU A 705 -9.99 -15.15 48.46
CA GLU A 705 -10.61 -13.87 48.10
C GLU A 705 -9.64 -12.94 47.37
N LEU A 706 -8.35 -12.99 47.71
CA LEU A 706 -7.30 -12.21 47.06
C LEU A 706 -7.22 -12.50 45.56
N ARG A 707 -7.27 -13.79 45.18
CA ARG A 707 -7.21 -14.19 43.77
C ARG A 707 -8.37 -13.65 42.96
N GLU A 708 -9.58 -13.70 43.51
CA GLU A 708 -10.76 -13.13 42.88
C GLU A 708 -10.65 -11.60 42.81
N ALA A 709 -10.25 -10.95 43.91
CA ALA A 709 -10.10 -9.50 43.98
C ALA A 709 -9.05 -8.95 43.00
N VAL A 710 -7.90 -9.61 42.87
CA VAL A 710 -6.85 -9.23 41.92
C VAL A 710 -7.33 -9.42 40.49
N ALA A 711 -7.96 -10.55 40.17
CA ALA A 711 -8.47 -10.81 38.83
C ALA A 711 -9.51 -9.77 38.41
N THR A 712 -10.50 -9.50 39.28
CA THR A 712 -11.51 -8.46 39.05
C THR A 712 -10.88 -7.08 38.90
N PHE A 713 -9.98 -6.69 39.82
CA PHE A 713 -9.30 -5.40 39.76
C PHE A 713 -8.50 -5.21 38.47
N VAL A 714 -7.68 -6.18 38.08
CA VAL A 714 -6.88 -6.03 36.86
C VAL A 714 -7.78 -5.99 35.62
N LYS A 715 -8.82 -6.82 35.57
CA LYS A 715 -9.76 -6.87 34.44
C LYS A 715 -10.58 -5.60 34.29
N ASP A 716 -11.11 -5.07 35.39
CA ASP A 716 -12.11 -4.01 35.36
C ASP A 716 -11.48 -2.62 35.56
N GLU A 717 -10.37 -2.53 36.31
CA GLU A 717 -9.75 -1.24 36.64
C GLU A 717 -8.49 -0.96 35.81
N ILE A 718 -7.66 -1.96 35.50
CA ILE A 718 -6.36 -1.76 34.83
C ILE A 718 -6.44 -1.99 33.32
N LYS A 719 -7.04 -3.09 32.85
CA LYS A 719 -7.08 -3.40 31.41
C LYS A 719 -7.79 -2.35 30.55
N PRO A 720 -8.87 -1.69 30.99
CA PRO A 720 -9.47 -0.60 30.23
C PRO A 720 -8.53 0.60 30.01
N LEU A 721 -7.56 0.82 30.91
CA LEU A 721 -6.53 1.86 30.75
C LEU A 721 -5.45 1.47 29.72
N THR A 722 -5.30 0.17 29.45
CA THR A 722 -4.33 -0.35 28.46
C THR A 722 -4.93 -0.55 27.06
N LYS A 723 -6.27 -0.51 26.94
CA LYS A 723 -7.00 -0.67 25.68
C LYS A 723 -7.19 0.72 25.05
N ARG A 724 -6.31 1.09 24.13
CA ARG A 724 -6.28 2.43 23.53
C ARG A 724 -6.22 2.38 22.01
#